data_AF-A0A7C1SAA8-F1
#
_entry.id   AF-A0A7C1SAA8-F1
#
_cell.length_a   1.000
_cell.length_b   1.000
_cell.length_c   1.000
_cell.angle_alpha   90.00
_cell.angle_beta   90.00
_cell.angle_gamma   90.00
#
_symmetry.space_group_name_H-M   'P 1'
#
loop_
_entity.id
_entity.type
_entity.pdbx_description
1 polymer ?
#
loop_
_entity_poly.entity_id
_entity_poly.type
_entity_poly.pdbx_seq_one_letter_code
_entity_poly.pdbx_strand_id
1 'polypeptide(L)'
;MRISHLKKPSSTIVFLLFISSIFILSSCSGKNESITAQQAAIDLDLLQTLPKEKISYDDKVKPILQNRCVVCHGCYDAPCQLKLSSPAGIERGSSKIKVYNGARFKTAAPTRLGIDAKTTEEWRQKDFHAVLNESDNEPAANLTQSVFYRMLRMKQITPQARVGMLSDQIDISLDRKQACPTLKEFDEYQQKFPHQGMPFAMPNLSDEEYRTLVQWLAQGAPVPADKKPSAVASRRIKVWESFLNGKDLKQQLVSRYLYEHLFQGHLHIKGTGVREFYRLVRSKTPAGQEIDEISTVRPYGDPGGKFYYRLLRYPASIVAKNHVVYELSEQRLKRIKELFIKPTYKVTQLPSWDPKVASNPFKTYAVIPPVSRYEFLLDNARFFIEGFIKGPVCRGMIALNVIEDRFWVVFLDPKKDSMLVNPDFLMNVSDYLTIPSSQEGNVRLFASWKKYLKLEQEYVSKRFQYFEKMKQHDIKDAMNFLWDGDGKNPNAALTIFRHFDSASVDFGFVGDYPETAWVLDYPNFERIHYLLVAGFNVFGNLKHQLNTRLYMDFLRMEGEDMYLSFLPASHRREIRDSWYKGMRAGMERDLNSNDTWMKKDVVTGYKTDDPQVELFQHIEKKLAPVLVRGDAINRCGNA
;
A
#
# COMPACT_ATOMS: atom_id res chain seq x y z
N MET A 1 44.24 -99.66 25.73
CA MET A 1 44.78 -98.98 24.53
C MET A 1 43.63 -98.25 23.87
N ARG A 2 43.49 -96.92 24.06
CA ARG A 2 42.44 -96.13 23.40
C ARG A 2 43.00 -94.81 22.91
N ILE A 3 42.88 -94.65 21.60
CA ILE A 3 43.19 -93.52 20.75
C ILE A 3 42.16 -92.40 21.01
N SER A 4 42.59 -91.15 21.07
CA SER A 4 41.69 -89.97 20.98
C SER A 4 42.21 -88.98 19.94
N HIS A 5 41.33 -88.67 19.00
CA HIS A 5 41.53 -87.79 17.85
C HIS A 5 41.53 -86.30 18.23
N LEU A 6 42.47 -85.55 17.69
CA LEU A 6 42.46 -84.07 17.61
C LEU A 6 41.44 -83.61 16.54
N LYS A 7 40.49 -82.74 16.94
CA LYS A 7 39.58 -82.02 16.01
C LYS A 7 40.13 -80.63 15.71
N LYS A 8 40.24 -80.30 14.42
CA LYS A 8 40.50 -78.95 13.88
C LYS A 8 39.33 -78.00 14.18
N PRO A 9 39.58 -76.68 14.38
CA PRO A 9 38.50 -75.70 14.48
C PRO A 9 37.89 -75.41 13.10
N SER A 10 36.59 -75.10 13.12
CA SER A 10 35.73 -74.95 11.95
C SER A 10 35.98 -73.64 11.19
N SER A 11 35.88 -73.74 9.86
CA SER A 11 36.00 -72.66 8.86
C SER A 11 35.06 -71.47 9.08
N THR A 12 34.08 -71.57 9.98
CA THR A 12 33.05 -70.55 10.22
C THR A 12 33.54 -69.41 11.11
N ILE A 13 34.47 -69.68 12.04
CA ILE A 13 34.96 -68.67 13.00
C ILE A 13 35.94 -67.70 12.34
N VAL A 14 36.73 -68.18 11.37
CA VAL A 14 37.66 -67.33 10.59
C VAL A 14 36.90 -66.39 9.65
N PHE A 15 35.75 -66.81 9.12
CA PHE A 15 34.93 -65.99 8.22
C PHE A 15 34.17 -64.87 8.97
N LEU A 16 33.69 -65.15 10.19
CA LEU A 16 33.02 -64.17 11.05
C LEU A 16 33.98 -63.08 11.59
N LEU A 17 35.23 -63.44 11.88
CA LEU A 17 36.25 -62.46 12.27
C LEU A 17 36.65 -61.56 11.09
N PHE A 18 36.71 -62.08 9.87
CA PHE A 18 37.03 -61.28 8.68
C PHE A 18 35.93 -60.26 8.33
N ILE A 19 34.65 -60.63 8.48
CA ILE A 19 33.52 -59.71 8.23
C ILE A 19 33.44 -58.61 9.30
N SER A 20 33.73 -58.92 10.57
CA SER A 20 33.74 -57.92 11.65
C SER A 20 34.88 -56.91 11.48
N SER A 21 36.05 -57.33 10.98
CA SER A 21 37.17 -56.43 10.69
C SER A 21 36.91 -55.49 9.50
N ILE A 22 36.10 -55.90 8.51
CA ILE A 22 35.71 -55.04 7.37
C ILE A 22 34.68 -53.97 7.81
N PHE A 23 33.80 -54.28 8.76
CA PHE A 23 32.85 -53.30 9.30
C PHE A 23 33.48 -52.26 10.22
N ILE A 24 34.54 -52.62 10.97
CA ILE A 24 35.24 -51.68 11.86
C ILE A 24 36.14 -50.71 11.08
N LEU A 25 36.73 -51.13 9.96
CA LEU A 25 37.51 -50.22 9.08
C LEU A 25 36.64 -49.27 8.25
N SER A 26 35.35 -49.58 8.08
CA SER A 26 34.39 -48.70 7.38
C SER A 26 33.81 -47.60 8.28
N SER A 27 33.99 -47.70 9.61
CA SER A 27 33.39 -46.77 10.59
C SER A 27 34.34 -45.66 11.08
N CYS A 28 35.60 -45.64 10.61
CA CYS A 28 36.59 -44.61 10.93
C CYS A 28 37.05 -43.79 9.71
N SER A 29 36.32 -43.85 8.59
CA SER A 29 36.45 -42.82 7.56
C SER A 29 35.57 -41.65 7.97
N GLY A 30 36.15 -40.69 8.70
CA GLY A 30 35.56 -39.36 8.76
C GLY A 30 35.31 -38.93 7.32
N LYS A 31 34.06 -38.58 6.99
CA LYS A 31 33.71 -37.99 5.70
C LYS A 31 34.52 -36.69 5.57
N ASN A 32 35.74 -36.79 5.06
CA ASN A 32 36.45 -35.66 4.51
C ASN A 32 35.65 -35.27 3.27
N GLU A 33 34.70 -34.35 3.43
CA GLU A 33 34.11 -33.67 2.29
C GLU A 33 35.27 -33.17 1.41
N SER A 34 35.32 -33.63 0.16
CA SER A 34 36.39 -33.21 -0.73
C SER A 34 36.36 -31.68 -0.86
N ILE A 35 37.53 -31.05 -0.87
CA ILE A 35 37.68 -29.60 -1.07
C ILE A 35 36.89 -29.15 -2.31
N THR A 36 36.82 -29.99 -3.35
CA THR A 36 36.05 -29.76 -4.57
C THR A 36 34.54 -29.67 -4.36
N ALA A 37 33.98 -30.48 -3.45
CA ALA A 37 32.55 -30.41 -3.08
C ALA A 37 32.24 -29.17 -2.24
N GLN A 38 33.16 -28.74 -1.37
CA GLN A 38 33.07 -27.48 -0.65
C GLN A 38 33.20 -26.26 -1.57
N GLN A 39 34.12 -26.30 -2.55
CA GLN A 39 34.24 -25.29 -3.62
C GLN A 39 32.98 -25.18 -4.48
N ALA A 40 32.25 -26.30 -4.65
CA ALA A 40 30.95 -26.29 -5.34
C ALA A 40 29.85 -25.61 -4.51
N ALA A 41 29.92 -25.67 -3.18
CA ALA A 41 28.90 -25.15 -2.26
C ALA A 41 29.12 -23.68 -1.85
N ILE A 42 30.37 -23.21 -1.74
CA ILE A 42 30.71 -21.84 -1.31
C ILE A 42 31.76 -21.15 -2.17
N ASP A 43 31.66 -19.81 -2.31
CA ASP A 43 32.63 -18.96 -3.00
C ASP A 43 33.92 -18.76 -2.16
N LEU A 44 34.80 -19.77 -2.11
CA LEU A 44 36.05 -19.71 -1.34
C LEU A 44 36.98 -18.58 -1.78
N ASP A 45 37.02 -18.25 -3.07
CA ASP A 45 37.81 -17.15 -3.62
C ASP A 45 37.37 -15.78 -3.08
N LEU A 46 36.07 -15.59 -2.90
CA LEU A 46 35.51 -14.36 -2.32
C LEU A 46 35.79 -14.26 -0.81
N LEU A 47 35.89 -15.39 -0.10
CA LEU A 47 36.33 -15.44 1.30
C LEU A 47 37.82 -15.13 1.44
N GLN A 48 38.67 -15.61 0.52
CA GLN A 48 40.11 -15.31 0.54
C GLN A 48 40.41 -13.83 0.26
N THR A 49 39.54 -13.18 -0.53
CA THR A 49 39.64 -11.76 -0.87
C THR A 49 38.77 -10.86 0.00
N LEU A 50 38.29 -11.36 1.15
CA LEU A 50 37.42 -10.62 2.05
C LEU A 50 38.13 -9.34 2.56
N PRO A 51 37.54 -8.15 2.39
CA PRO A 51 38.15 -6.93 2.87
C PRO A 51 38.21 -6.92 4.41
N LYS A 52 39.29 -6.36 4.96
CA LYS A 52 39.44 -6.16 6.42
C LYS A 52 38.44 -5.14 6.94
N GLU A 53 38.18 -4.08 6.17
CA GLU A 53 37.19 -3.07 6.52
C GLU A 53 35.77 -3.58 6.24
N LYS A 54 34.83 -3.21 7.12
CA LYS A 54 33.42 -3.57 6.95
C LYS A 54 32.85 -2.86 5.72
N ILE A 55 32.21 -3.63 4.85
CA ILE A 55 31.53 -3.11 3.67
C ILE A 55 30.34 -2.24 4.13
N SER A 56 30.33 -0.97 3.69
CA SER A 56 29.27 -0.02 4.03
C SER A 56 27.93 -0.46 3.45
N TYR A 57 26.94 -0.72 4.32
CA TYR A 57 25.59 -1.03 3.87
C TYR A 57 24.99 0.14 3.07
N ASP A 58 25.12 1.37 3.54
CA ASP A 58 24.47 2.51 2.90
C ASP A 58 25.10 2.88 1.54
N ASP A 59 26.42 2.75 1.41
CA ASP A 59 27.15 3.23 0.23
C ASP A 59 27.38 2.14 -0.82
N LYS A 60 27.48 0.87 -0.40
CA LYS A 60 27.83 -0.25 -1.29
C LYS A 60 26.69 -1.25 -1.46
N VAL A 61 26.03 -1.69 -0.38
CA VAL A 61 25.02 -2.76 -0.43
C VAL A 61 23.65 -2.23 -0.85
N LYS A 62 23.18 -1.16 -0.21
CA LYS A 62 21.87 -0.58 -0.40
C LYS A 62 21.60 -0.16 -1.85
N PRO A 63 22.54 0.47 -2.59
CA PRO A 63 22.32 0.76 -4.02
C PRO A 63 22.04 -0.51 -4.84
N ILE A 64 22.75 -1.60 -4.56
CA ILE A 64 22.56 -2.90 -5.25
C ILE A 64 21.17 -3.45 -4.92
N LEU A 65 20.81 -3.50 -3.63
CA LEU A 65 19.49 -3.97 -3.21
C LEU A 65 18.37 -3.12 -3.82
N GLN A 66 18.53 -1.80 -3.87
CA GLN A 66 17.55 -0.88 -4.46
C GLN A 66 17.35 -1.16 -5.95
N ASN A 67 18.43 -1.34 -6.70
CA ASN A 67 18.39 -1.52 -8.16
C ASN A 67 17.95 -2.93 -8.58
N ARG A 68 18.19 -3.95 -7.75
CA ARG A 68 18.01 -5.37 -8.14
C ARG A 68 16.91 -6.10 -7.39
N CYS A 69 16.61 -5.72 -6.15
CA CYS A 69 15.82 -6.55 -5.24
C CYS A 69 14.57 -5.83 -4.68
N VAL A 70 14.70 -4.55 -4.34
CA VAL A 70 13.65 -3.77 -3.65
C VAL A 70 12.39 -3.56 -4.51
N VAL A 71 12.52 -3.59 -5.84
CA VAL A 71 11.35 -3.57 -6.74
C VAL A 71 10.35 -4.69 -6.44
N CYS A 72 10.86 -5.89 -6.11
CA CYS A 72 10.06 -7.04 -5.71
C CYS A 72 9.83 -7.08 -4.19
N HIS A 73 10.82 -6.67 -3.40
CA HIS A 73 10.85 -6.83 -1.94
C HIS A 73 10.54 -5.55 -1.13
N GLY A 74 9.84 -4.58 -1.75
CA GLY A 74 9.64 -3.24 -1.19
C GLY A 74 8.30 -3.00 -0.48
N CYS A 75 7.20 -3.61 -0.92
CA CYS A 75 5.84 -3.35 -0.40
C CYS A 75 5.19 -4.62 0.22
N TYR A 76 3.95 -4.55 0.72
CA TYR A 76 3.27 -5.71 1.34
C TYR A 76 3.12 -6.90 0.40
N ASP A 77 3.35 -6.66 -0.89
CA ASP A 77 3.34 -7.62 -1.96
C ASP A 77 4.65 -8.41 -2.11
N ALA A 78 5.64 -8.12 -1.26
CA ALA A 78 6.92 -8.80 -1.26
C ALA A 78 6.72 -10.32 -1.11
N PRO A 79 7.31 -11.14 -1.99
CA PRO A 79 7.29 -12.58 -1.87
C PRO A 79 7.78 -13.02 -0.50
N CYS A 80 7.07 -13.95 0.13
CA CYS A 80 7.41 -14.46 1.46
C CYS A 80 7.50 -13.38 2.55
N GLN A 81 6.88 -12.22 2.33
CA GLN A 81 7.03 -11.03 3.16
C GLN A 81 8.48 -10.56 3.37
N LEU A 82 9.46 -11.05 2.60
CA LEU A 82 10.86 -10.66 2.78
C LEU A 82 11.06 -9.21 2.34
N LYS A 83 11.57 -8.36 3.23
CA LYS A 83 11.76 -6.93 2.96
C LYS A 83 13.24 -6.61 2.84
N LEU A 84 13.68 -6.27 1.64
CA LEU A 84 15.08 -5.89 1.39
C LEU A 84 15.29 -4.36 1.34
N SER A 85 14.24 -3.60 1.66
CA SER A 85 14.25 -2.13 1.64
C SER A 85 14.95 -1.49 2.84
N SER A 86 15.19 -2.23 3.93
CA SER A 86 15.80 -1.76 5.17
C SER A 86 16.51 -2.89 5.93
N PRO A 87 17.54 -2.59 6.74
CA PRO A 87 18.19 -3.56 7.65
C PRO A 87 17.21 -4.39 8.48
N ALA A 88 16.30 -3.74 9.22
CA ALA A 88 15.29 -4.42 10.02
C ALA A 88 14.38 -5.36 9.20
N GLY A 89 14.19 -5.09 7.90
CA GLY A 89 13.42 -5.94 7.02
C GLY A 89 14.15 -7.24 6.65
N ILE A 90 15.48 -7.15 6.51
CA ILE A 90 16.37 -8.29 6.24
C ILE A 90 16.47 -9.15 7.51
N GLU A 91 16.70 -8.54 8.67
CA GLU A 91 16.79 -9.19 9.98
C GLU A 91 15.49 -9.93 10.36
N ARG A 92 14.33 -9.30 10.11
CA ARG A 92 13.03 -9.95 10.27
C ARG A 92 12.96 -11.28 9.52
N GLY A 93 13.56 -11.35 8.33
CA GLY A 93 13.57 -12.53 7.49
C GLY A 93 12.28 -12.74 6.70
N SER A 94 11.94 -13.99 6.43
CA SER A 94 10.83 -14.36 5.55
C SER A 94 9.77 -15.20 6.26
N SER A 95 8.55 -15.22 5.73
CA SER A 95 7.42 -15.97 6.25
C SER A 95 6.60 -16.58 5.12
N LYS A 96 6.06 -17.78 5.36
CA LYS A 96 5.12 -18.46 4.44
C LYS A 96 3.72 -17.83 4.47
N ILE A 97 3.44 -16.94 5.43
CA ILE A 97 2.15 -16.28 5.57
C ILE A 97 1.98 -15.26 4.44
N LYS A 98 0.97 -15.44 3.59
CA LYS A 98 0.61 -14.46 2.56
C LYS A 98 -0.10 -13.26 3.18
N VAL A 99 0.31 -12.03 2.86
CA VAL A 99 -0.39 -10.80 3.29
C VAL A 99 -1.68 -10.62 2.49
N TYR A 100 -1.55 -10.43 1.17
CA TYR A 100 -2.66 -10.43 0.23
C TYR A 100 -3.19 -11.85 0.05
N ASN A 101 -4.26 -12.17 0.77
CA ASN A 101 -4.93 -13.45 0.67
C ASN A 101 -6.45 -13.25 0.63
N GLY A 102 -6.99 -13.17 -0.59
CA GLY A 102 -8.43 -13.02 -0.82
C GLY A 102 -9.25 -14.23 -0.35
N ALA A 103 -8.66 -15.40 -0.16
CA ALA A 103 -9.36 -16.62 0.28
C ALA A 103 -9.43 -16.79 1.80
N ARG A 104 -8.95 -15.81 2.59
CA ARG A 104 -8.81 -15.99 4.05
C ARG A 104 -10.16 -15.86 4.77
N PHE A 105 -10.56 -16.90 5.51
CA PHE A 105 -11.81 -16.90 6.29
C PHE A 105 -11.76 -16.08 7.60
N LYS A 106 -10.60 -16.04 8.26
CA LYS A 106 -10.40 -15.31 9.53
C LYS A 106 -9.41 -14.17 9.34
N THR A 107 -9.52 -13.09 10.09
CA THR A 107 -8.52 -12.01 10.08
C THR A 107 -7.17 -12.55 10.57
N ALA A 108 -6.07 -12.21 9.89
CA ALA A 108 -4.73 -12.58 10.35
C ALA A 108 -4.17 -11.51 11.30
N ALA A 109 -3.22 -11.92 12.14
CA ALA A 109 -2.43 -10.99 12.91
C ALA A 109 -1.59 -10.10 11.98
N PRO A 110 -1.55 -8.76 12.19
CA PRO A 110 -0.68 -7.87 11.44
C PRO A 110 0.82 -8.17 11.62
N THR A 111 1.57 -7.95 10.55
CA THR A 111 3.03 -8.19 10.46
C THR A 111 3.78 -6.98 9.87
N ARG A 112 3.34 -5.76 10.21
CA ARG A 112 3.91 -4.49 9.77
C ARG A 112 5.27 -4.27 10.46
N LEU A 113 6.30 -4.09 9.64
CA LEU A 113 7.68 -3.96 10.10
C LEU A 113 7.85 -2.77 11.06
N GLY A 114 8.47 -3.02 12.23
CA GLY A 114 8.72 -2.01 13.28
C GLY A 114 7.47 -1.59 14.08
N ILE A 115 6.31 -2.19 13.82
CA ILE A 115 5.04 -1.85 14.49
C ILE A 115 4.52 -3.05 15.27
N ASP A 116 4.38 -4.20 14.61
CA ASP A 116 3.73 -5.37 15.20
C ASP A 116 4.70 -6.28 15.96
N ALA A 117 6.00 -6.07 15.77
CA ALA A 117 7.13 -6.60 16.53
C ALA A 117 8.34 -5.67 16.33
N LYS A 118 9.19 -5.57 17.35
CA LYS A 118 10.34 -4.66 17.45
C LYS A 118 11.67 -5.39 17.50
N THR A 119 11.70 -6.66 17.90
CA THR A 119 12.94 -7.46 17.93
C THR A 119 12.87 -8.68 17.00
N THR A 120 14.02 -9.24 16.68
CA THR A 120 14.13 -10.46 15.87
C THR A 120 13.41 -11.63 16.52
N GLU A 121 13.54 -11.80 17.83
CA GLU A 121 12.90 -12.87 18.61
C GLU A 121 11.37 -12.79 18.52
N GLU A 122 10.81 -11.59 18.65
CA GLU A 122 9.37 -11.36 18.49
C GLU A 122 8.90 -11.70 17.06
N TRP A 123 9.73 -11.48 16.04
CA TRP A 123 9.42 -11.91 14.68
C TRP A 123 9.45 -13.44 14.51
N ARG A 124 10.41 -14.14 15.16
CA ARG A 124 10.46 -15.61 15.15
C ARG A 124 9.19 -16.21 15.78
N GLN A 125 8.66 -15.59 16.83
CA GLN A 125 7.37 -15.96 17.44
C GLN A 125 6.15 -15.75 16.52
N LYS A 126 6.30 -14.99 15.42
CA LYS A 126 5.26 -14.72 14.41
C LYS A 126 5.48 -15.52 13.12
N ASP A 127 6.13 -16.68 13.20
CA ASP A 127 6.41 -17.58 12.07
C ASP A 127 7.27 -16.94 10.95
N PHE A 128 8.14 -16.00 11.32
CA PHE A 128 9.25 -15.59 10.46
C PHE A 128 10.48 -16.45 10.73
N HIS A 129 11.24 -16.75 9.69
CA HIS A 129 12.50 -17.45 9.78
C HIS A 129 13.63 -16.61 9.19
N ALA A 130 14.84 -16.82 9.71
CA ALA A 130 16.03 -16.11 9.30
C ALA A 130 16.35 -16.35 7.83
N VAL A 131 16.85 -15.30 7.17
CA VAL A 131 17.46 -15.37 5.84
C VAL A 131 18.97 -15.13 5.88
N LEU A 132 19.47 -14.67 7.04
CA LEU A 132 20.88 -14.50 7.38
C LEU A 132 21.30 -15.58 8.38
N ASN A 133 22.61 -15.70 8.62
CA ASN A 133 23.12 -16.50 9.72
C ASN A 133 22.83 -15.81 11.07
N GLU A 134 22.25 -16.54 12.01
CA GLU A 134 21.98 -16.09 13.40
C GLU A 134 22.83 -16.84 14.44
N SER A 135 23.74 -17.72 13.99
CA SER A 135 24.66 -18.49 14.82
C SER A 135 26.03 -17.79 14.90
N ASP A 136 27.12 -18.55 15.04
CA ASP A 136 28.48 -18.01 15.11
C ASP A 136 28.82 -17.15 13.88
N ASN A 137 29.37 -15.97 14.13
CA ASN A 137 29.69 -14.97 13.11
C ASN A 137 31.03 -15.28 12.40
N GLU A 138 31.15 -16.51 11.88
CA GLU A 138 32.30 -16.96 11.10
C GLU A 138 32.04 -16.78 9.60
N PRO A 139 32.99 -16.27 8.79
CA PRO A 139 32.71 -15.92 7.39
C PRO A 139 32.13 -17.04 6.53
N ALA A 140 32.62 -18.28 6.68
CA ALA A 140 32.07 -19.42 5.96
C ALA A 140 30.68 -19.84 6.49
N ALA A 141 30.45 -19.75 7.80
CA ALA A 141 29.15 -20.02 8.41
C ALA A 141 28.11 -18.99 7.96
N ASN A 142 28.50 -17.71 7.89
CA ASN A 142 27.67 -16.61 7.42
C ASN A 142 27.12 -16.83 6.00
N LEU A 143 27.88 -17.49 5.13
CA LEU A 143 27.42 -17.85 3.79
C LEU A 143 26.57 -19.14 3.81
N THR A 144 27.12 -20.23 4.35
CA THR A 144 26.44 -21.55 4.34
C THR A 144 25.11 -21.57 5.07
N GLN A 145 24.96 -20.80 6.14
CA GLN A 145 23.74 -20.70 6.95
C GLN A 145 22.78 -19.58 6.49
N SER A 146 23.05 -18.94 5.35
CA SER A 146 22.27 -17.80 4.84
C SER A 146 21.45 -18.19 3.62
N VAL A 147 20.12 -18.25 3.75
CA VAL A 147 19.21 -18.43 2.60
C VAL A 147 19.42 -17.31 1.57
N PHE A 148 19.75 -16.10 2.02
CA PHE A 148 20.05 -14.99 1.11
C PHE A 148 21.26 -15.31 0.23
N TYR A 149 22.39 -15.71 0.83
CA TYR A 149 23.56 -16.13 0.06
C TYR A 149 23.23 -17.29 -0.88
N ARG A 150 22.56 -18.33 -0.37
CA ARG A 150 22.24 -19.51 -1.18
C ARG A 150 21.36 -19.18 -2.39
N MET A 151 20.43 -18.23 -2.28
CA MET A 151 19.65 -17.72 -3.42
C MET A 151 20.51 -16.98 -4.45
N LEU A 152 21.48 -16.17 -4.01
CA LEU A 152 22.43 -15.49 -4.91
C LEU A 152 23.35 -16.49 -5.60
N ARG A 153 23.91 -17.45 -4.87
CA ARG A 153 24.78 -18.49 -5.42
C ARG A 153 24.04 -19.37 -6.42
N MET A 154 22.80 -19.74 -6.13
CA MET A 154 21.92 -20.48 -7.04
C MET A 154 21.73 -19.74 -8.36
N LYS A 155 21.59 -18.41 -8.33
CA LYS A 155 21.56 -17.59 -9.56
C LYS A 155 22.89 -17.62 -10.30
N GLN A 156 23.99 -17.59 -9.56
CA GLN A 156 25.33 -17.55 -10.13
C GLN A 156 25.67 -18.85 -10.88
N ILE A 157 25.30 -20.01 -10.33
CA ILE A 157 25.61 -21.32 -10.92
C ILE A 157 24.57 -21.77 -11.97
N THR A 158 23.36 -21.19 -11.94
CA THR A 158 22.31 -21.41 -12.94
C THR A 158 21.91 -20.08 -13.58
N PRO A 159 22.78 -19.48 -14.42
CA PRO A 159 22.54 -18.16 -14.98
C PRO A 159 21.35 -18.15 -15.94
N GLN A 160 20.72 -16.98 -16.05
CA GLN A 160 19.66 -16.76 -17.04
C GLN A 160 20.19 -16.02 -18.27
N ALA A 161 19.46 -16.15 -19.38
CA ALA A 161 19.78 -15.46 -20.61
C ALA A 161 19.92 -13.94 -20.38
N ARG A 162 20.99 -13.34 -20.91
CA ARG A 162 21.22 -11.89 -20.86
C ARG A 162 20.46 -11.12 -21.94
N VAL A 163 20.06 -11.82 -23.00
CA VAL A 163 19.35 -11.28 -24.16
C VAL A 163 18.29 -12.29 -24.61
N GLY A 164 17.23 -11.80 -25.25
CA GLY A 164 16.12 -12.63 -25.71
C GLY A 164 15.05 -12.88 -24.65
N MET A 165 14.08 -13.74 -24.99
CA MET A 165 12.99 -14.10 -24.10
C MET A 165 13.47 -15.08 -23.01
N LEU A 166 12.87 -14.97 -21.83
CA LEU A 166 13.07 -15.96 -20.76
C LEU A 166 12.52 -17.32 -21.19
N SER A 167 13.10 -18.39 -20.65
CA SER A 167 12.57 -19.74 -20.84
C SER A 167 11.15 -19.85 -20.28
N ASP A 168 10.24 -20.51 -21.01
CA ASP A 168 8.87 -20.80 -20.57
C ASP A 168 8.80 -21.66 -19.29
N GLN A 169 9.93 -22.25 -18.88
CA GLN A 169 10.07 -22.96 -17.60
C GLN A 169 10.02 -22.01 -16.39
N ILE A 170 10.18 -20.70 -16.58
CA ILE A 170 10.16 -19.70 -15.52
C ILE A 170 8.76 -19.09 -15.48
N ASP A 171 7.97 -19.52 -14.49
CA ASP A 171 6.65 -18.93 -14.23
C ASP A 171 6.78 -17.48 -13.69
N ILE A 172 6.54 -16.53 -14.58
CA ILE A 172 6.50 -15.08 -14.28
C ILE A 172 5.08 -14.55 -14.07
N SER A 173 4.07 -15.43 -13.96
CA SER A 173 2.69 -15.02 -13.71
C SER A 173 2.57 -14.25 -12.38
N LEU A 174 1.64 -13.28 -12.34
CA LEU A 174 1.44 -12.39 -11.18
C LEU A 174 0.98 -13.16 -9.93
N ASP A 175 0.24 -14.26 -10.12
CA ASP A 175 -0.34 -15.09 -9.06
C ASP A 175 0.41 -16.42 -8.84
N ARG A 176 1.65 -16.52 -9.32
CA ARG A 176 2.46 -17.72 -9.14
C ARG A 176 2.51 -18.18 -7.67
N LYS A 177 2.54 -19.49 -7.46
CA LYS A 177 2.64 -20.05 -6.11
C LYS A 177 4.02 -19.70 -5.53
N GLN A 178 4.02 -18.88 -4.48
CA GLN A 178 5.25 -18.53 -3.77
C GLN A 178 5.85 -19.76 -3.08
N ALA A 179 7.17 -19.92 -3.21
CA ALA A 179 7.96 -20.88 -2.47
C ALA A 179 8.90 -20.10 -1.53
N CYS A 180 8.79 -20.37 -0.23
CA CYS A 180 9.52 -19.66 0.82
C CYS A 180 10.35 -20.68 1.61
N PRO A 181 11.46 -21.17 1.03
CA PRO A 181 12.27 -22.20 1.66
C PRO A 181 12.95 -21.65 2.92
N THR A 182 12.84 -22.40 4.01
CA THR A 182 13.75 -22.24 5.15
C THR A 182 15.13 -22.80 4.79
N LEU A 183 16.15 -22.53 5.62
CA LEU A 183 17.49 -23.09 5.40
C LEU A 183 17.48 -24.62 5.30
N LYS A 184 16.67 -25.30 6.13
CA LYS A 184 16.53 -26.77 6.14
C LYS A 184 15.89 -27.31 4.86
N GLU A 185 15.02 -26.53 4.23
CA GLU A 185 14.27 -26.92 3.01
C GLU A 185 15.00 -26.50 1.72
N PHE A 186 16.12 -25.78 1.82
CA PHE A 186 16.72 -25.10 0.68
C PHE A 186 17.30 -26.07 -0.36
N ASP A 187 17.93 -27.17 0.06
CA ASP A 187 18.50 -28.16 -0.87
C ASP A 187 17.43 -28.81 -1.74
N GLU A 188 16.30 -29.21 -1.14
CA GLU A 188 15.14 -29.73 -1.86
C GLU A 188 14.53 -28.67 -2.79
N TYR A 189 14.45 -27.42 -2.31
CA TYR A 189 13.98 -26.30 -3.11
C TYR A 189 14.86 -26.06 -4.34
N GLN A 190 16.18 -26.05 -4.17
CA GLN A 190 17.15 -25.83 -5.24
C GLN A 190 17.06 -26.92 -6.31
N GLN A 191 16.91 -28.18 -5.91
CA GLN A 191 16.73 -29.30 -6.84
C GLN A 191 15.42 -29.20 -7.62
N LYS A 192 14.33 -28.81 -6.94
CA LYS A 192 13.01 -28.71 -7.56
C LYS A 192 12.84 -27.49 -8.46
N PHE A 193 13.52 -26.39 -8.14
CA PHE A 193 13.34 -25.09 -8.80
C PHE A 193 14.66 -24.45 -9.25
N PRO A 194 15.54 -25.16 -10.00
CA PRO A 194 16.94 -24.78 -10.23
C PRO A 194 17.14 -23.38 -10.85
N HIS A 195 16.13 -22.87 -11.54
CA HIS A 195 16.14 -21.58 -12.25
C HIS A 195 15.61 -20.38 -11.43
N GLN A 196 15.20 -20.59 -10.18
CA GLN A 196 14.56 -19.56 -9.34
C GLN A 196 15.52 -18.78 -8.43
N GLY A 197 16.84 -18.86 -8.65
CA GLY A 197 17.83 -18.03 -7.96
C GLY A 197 17.57 -16.53 -8.13
N MET A 198 18.05 -15.72 -7.18
CA MET A 198 17.80 -14.28 -7.13
C MET A 198 18.98 -13.47 -7.74
N PRO A 199 18.74 -12.42 -8.54
CA PRO A 199 17.43 -11.84 -8.86
C PRO A 199 16.58 -12.73 -9.79
N PHE A 200 15.34 -13.00 -9.36
CA PHE A 200 14.43 -13.90 -10.05
C PHE A 200 14.02 -13.35 -11.41
N ALA A 201 14.03 -14.21 -12.45
CA ALA A 201 13.64 -13.86 -13.82
C ALA A 201 14.40 -12.66 -14.43
N MET A 202 15.60 -12.35 -13.92
CA MET A 202 16.50 -11.31 -14.44
C MET A 202 17.85 -11.92 -14.80
N PRO A 203 18.75 -11.22 -15.50
CA PRO A 203 20.14 -11.65 -15.61
C PRO A 203 20.83 -11.74 -14.23
N ASN A 204 21.99 -12.38 -14.19
CA ASN A 204 22.84 -12.39 -13.00
C ASN A 204 23.25 -10.97 -12.61
N LEU A 205 23.59 -10.79 -11.34
CA LEU A 205 24.31 -9.60 -10.90
C LEU A 205 25.63 -9.48 -11.67
N SER A 206 26.11 -8.26 -11.86
CA SER A 206 27.50 -8.08 -12.29
C SER A 206 28.46 -8.66 -11.25
N ASP A 207 29.66 -9.02 -11.67
CA ASP A 207 30.65 -9.64 -10.77
C ASP A 207 30.97 -8.75 -9.56
N GLU A 208 30.99 -7.42 -9.74
CA GLU A 208 31.19 -6.45 -8.66
C GLU A 208 30.00 -6.40 -7.69
N GLU A 209 28.77 -6.38 -8.20
CA GLU A 209 27.55 -6.41 -7.38
C GLU A 209 27.48 -7.71 -6.58
N TYR A 210 27.74 -8.86 -7.22
CA TYR A 210 27.76 -10.18 -6.59
C TYR A 210 28.83 -10.25 -5.49
N ARG A 211 30.07 -9.88 -5.81
CA ARG A 211 31.19 -9.84 -4.85
C ARG A 211 30.85 -8.99 -3.64
N THR A 212 30.32 -7.78 -3.86
CA THR A 212 29.96 -6.85 -2.78
C THR A 212 28.94 -7.47 -1.83
N LEU A 213 27.87 -8.07 -2.36
CA LEU A 213 26.84 -8.70 -1.54
C LEU A 213 27.37 -9.94 -0.80
N VAL A 214 28.09 -10.83 -1.47
CA VAL A 214 28.62 -12.05 -0.85
C VAL A 214 29.63 -11.71 0.25
N GLN A 215 30.56 -10.79 0.01
CA GLN A 215 31.53 -10.38 1.01
C GLN A 215 30.87 -9.63 2.18
N TRP A 216 29.84 -8.82 1.92
CA TRP A 216 29.04 -8.20 2.99
C TRP A 216 28.33 -9.25 3.84
N LEU A 217 27.72 -10.26 3.22
CA LEU A 217 27.12 -11.39 3.93
C LEU A 217 28.17 -12.16 4.74
N ALA A 218 29.34 -12.45 4.16
CA ALA A 218 30.45 -13.12 4.85
C ALA A 218 30.96 -12.34 6.06
N GLN A 219 30.88 -11.00 6.07
CA GLN A 219 31.19 -10.17 7.24
C GLN A 219 30.11 -10.15 8.32
N GLY A 220 29.04 -10.95 8.17
CA GLY A 220 27.90 -10.97 9.10
C GLY A 220 26.85 -9.92 8.77
N ALA A 221 26.80 -9.44 7.53
CA ALA A 221 25.84 -8.45 7.05
C ALA A 221 25.78 -7.17 7.92
N PRO A 222 26.92 -6.50 8.20
CA PRO A 222 26.94 -5.34 9.09
C PRO A 222 26.06 -4.19 8.57
N VAL A 223 25.30 -3.56 9.46
CA VAL A 223 24.38 -2.45 9.17
C VAL A 223 24.64 -1.24 10.07
N PRO A 224 24.43 0.00 9.58
CA PRO A 224 24.61 1.20 10.39
C PRO A 224 23.46 1.39 11.37
N ALA A 225 23.70 2.20 12.40
CA ALA A 225 22.62 2.69 13.26
C ALA A 225 21.63 3.58 12.49
N ASP A 226 20.41 3.67 13.00
CA ASP A 226 19.35 4.48 12.41
C ASP A 226 19.75 5.96 12.30
N LYS A 227 19.45 6.55 11.14
CA LYS A 227 19.80 7.94 10.88
C LYS A 227 18.92 8.89 11.69
N LYS A 228 19.53 9.74 12.52
CA LYS A 228 18.81 10.81 13.24
C LYS A 228 18.30 11.90 12.29
N PRO A 229 17.17 12.56 12.57
CA PRO A 229 16.69 13.69 11.77
C PRO A 229 17.77 14.76 11.58
N SER A 230 17.82 15.40 10.41
CA SER A 230 18.71 16.54 10.17
C SER A 230 18.42 17.71 11.13
N ALA A 231 19.36 18.65 11.27
CA ALA A 231 19.18 19.80 12.16
C ALA A 231 17.97 20.67 11.74
N VAL A 232 17.75 20.83 10.43
CA VAL A 232 16.58 21.53 9.87
C VAL A 232 15.31 20.78 10.22
N ALA A 233 15.27 19.46 9.97
CA ALA A 233 14.13 18.63 10.29
C ALA A 233 13.79 18.67 11.78
N SER A 234 14.80 18.52 12.65
CA SER A 234 14.63 18.51 14.11
C SER A 234 13.93 19.79 14.63
N ARG A 235 14.27 20.96 14.08
CA ARG A 235 13.58 22.22 14.44
C ARG A 235 12.12 22.22 13.98
N ARG A 236 11.85 21.75 12.76
CA ARG A 236 10.50 21.71 12.19
C ARG A 236 9.61 20.66 12.86
N ILE A 237 10.18 19.49 13.21
CA ILE A 237 9.50 18.43 13.94
C ILE A 237 8.96 18.98 15.27
N LYS A 238 9.77 19.73 16.03
CA LYS A 238 9.31 20.35 17.28
C LYS A 238 8.07 21.24 17.07
N VAL A 239 8.07 22.08 16.03
CA VAL A 239 6.92 22.95 15.71
C VAL A 239 5.67 22.13 15.40
N TRP A 240 5.78 21.09 14.56
CA TRP A 240 4.66 20.23 14.19
C TRP A 240 4.17 19.39 15.36
N GLU A 241 5.05 18.76 16.14
CA GLU A 241 4.68 17.99 17.33
C GLU A 241 4.04 18.88 18.39
N SER A 242 4.52 20.11 18.61
CA SER A 242 3.86 21.05 19.53
C SER A 242 2.46 21.43 19.07
N PHE A 243 2.24 21.61 17.77
CA PHE A 243 0.90 21.85 17.23
C PHE A 243 0.00 20.60 17.34
N LEU A 244 0.50 19.42 17.00
CA LEU A 244 -0.30 18.21 17.03
C LEU A 244 -0.66 17.78 18.47
N ASN A 245 0.16 18.12 19.46
CA ASN A 245 -0.04 17.76 20.86
C ASN A 245 -0.58 18.92 21.73
N GLY A 246 -1.35 19.83 21.14
CA GLY A 246 -2.02 20.89 21.89
C GLY A 246 -2.98 20.36 22.98
N LYS A 247 -3.17 21.15 24.03
CA LYS A 247 -4.00 20.75 25.20
C LYS A 247 -5.49 21.01 25.03
N ASP A 248 -5.86 21.91 24.14
CA ASP A 248 -7.25 22.30 23.90
C ASP A 248 -8.02 21.22 23.15
N LEU A 249 -9.30 21.00 23.51
CA LEU A 249 -10.14 19.94 22.91
C LEU A 249 -10.32 20.11 21.41
N LYS A 250 -10.45 21.35 20.91
CA LYS A 250 -10.55 21.63 19.48
C LYS A 250 -9.25 21.24 18.78
N GLN A 251 -8.12 21.61 19.35
CA GLN A 251 -6.82 21.24 18.79
C GLN A 251 -6.60 19.72 18.80
N GLN A 252 -6.98 19.03 19.88
CA GLN A 252 -6.89 17.57 19.97
C GLN A 252 -7.76 16.85 18.92
N LEU A 253 -8.99 17.34 18.71
CA LEU A 253 -9.89 16.81 17.69
C LEU A 253 -9.30 16.99 16.28
N VAL A 254 -8.74 18.17 16.01
CA VAL A 254 -8.09 18.48 14.72
C VAL A 254 -6.86 17.60 14.50
N SER A 255 -6.03 17.40 15.52
CA SER A 255 -4.87 16.50 15.41
C SER A 255 -5.27 15.05 15.14
N ARG A 256 -6.37 14.58 15.72
CA ARG A 256 -6.96 13.27 15.41
C ARG A 256 -7.37 13.19 13.94
N TYR A 257 -8.09 14.20 13.44
CA TYR A 257 -8.47 14.28 12.04
C TYR A 257 -7.25 14.24 11.11
N LEU A 258 -6.23 15.07 11.39
CA LEU A 258 -5.00 15.13 10.58
C LEU A 258 -4.24 13.79 10.60
N TYR A 259 -4.17 13.11 11.76
CA TYR A 259 -3.54 11.80 11.84
C TYR A 259 -4.27 10.76 10.99
N GLU A 260 -5.59 10.67 11.11
CA GLU A 260 -6.41 9.72 10.34
C GLU A 260 -6.32 9.95 8.82
N HIS A 261 -5.94 11.15 8.39
CA HIS A 261 -5.76 11.51 6.99
C HIS A 261 -4.31 11.40 6.48
N LEU A 262 -3.31 11.56 7.35
CA LEU A 262 -1.90 11.66 6.95
C LEU A 262 -1.03 10.46 7.37
N PHE A 263 -1.53 9.52 8.16
CA PHE A 263 -0.74 8.41 8.74
C PHE A 263 0.02 7.55 7.71
N GLN A 264 -0.53 7.38 6.51
CA GLN A 264 0.10 6.59 5.45
C GLN A 264 1.19 7.39 4.69
N GLY A 265 1.09 8.71 4.67
CA GLY A 265 1.94 9.56 3.83
C GLY A 265 3.41 9.52 4.24
N HIS A 266 4.29 9.61 3.24
CA HIS A 266 5.67 10.02 3.46
C HIS A 266 5.71 11.54 3.62
N LEU A 267 5.84 11.99 4.86
CA LEU A 267 5.85 13.40 5.20
C LEU A 267 7.23 13.97 4.92
N HIS A 268 7.31 14.91 3.98
CA HIS A 268 8.55 15.60 3.63
C HIS A 268 8.59 16.96 4.31
N ILE A 269 9.69 17.35 4.94
CA ILE A 269 9.79 18.67 5.57
C ILE A 269 10.42 19.63 4.57
N LYS A 270 9.74 20.73 4.25
CA LYS A 270 10.27 21.72 3.31
C LYS A 270 11.65 22.22 3.77
N GLY A 271 12.64 22.13 2.87
CA GLY A 271 14.02 22.51 3.14
C GLY A 271 14.91 21.40 3.71
N THR A 272 14.41 20.17 3.86
CA THR A 272 15.25 18.99 4.14
C THR A 272 15.68 18.29 2.86
N GLY A 273 16.59 17.31 2.98
CA GLY A 273 17.03 16.52 1.82
C GLY A 273 15.85 15.87 1.08
N VAL A 274 15.96 15.75 -0.24
CA VAL A 274 14.88 15.24 -1.12
C VAL A 274 14.44 13.80 -0.82
N ARG A 275 15.26 13.05 -0.07
CA ARG A 275 14.96 11.68 0.38
C ARG A 275 14.85 11.55 1.91
N GLU A 276 14.65 12.66 2.63
CA GLU A 276 14.41 12.67 4.07
C GLU A 276 12.89 12.76 4.34
N PHE A 277 12.29 11.63 4.71
CA PHE A 277 10.85 11.50 4.94
C PHE A 277 10.53 11.01 6.35
N TYR A 278 9.30 11.26 6.79
CA TYR A 278 8.78 10.92 8.11
C TYR A 278 7.41 10.25 8.01
N ARG A 279 7.06 9.48 9.04
CA ARG A 279 5.72 9.00 9.31
C ARG A 279 5.15 9.77 10.51
N LEU A 280 3.89 10.14 10.42
CA LEU A 280 3.15 10.60 11.58
C LEU A 280 2.60 9.39 12.33
N VAL A 281 3.02 9.22 13.59
CA VAL A 281 2.67 8.08 14.43
C VAL A 281 2.06 8.54 15.75
N ARG A 282 1.31 7.64 16.41
CA ARG A 282 0.93 7.81 17.82
C ARG A 282 1.95 7.06 18.67
N SER A 283 2.49 7.71 19.68
CA SER A 283 3.53 7.20 20.56
C SER A 283 3.08 7.20 22.01
N LYS A 284 3.46 6.20 22.80
CA LYS A 284 3.29 6.21 24.26
C LYS A 284 4.21 7.23 24.94
N THR A 285 5.34 7.55 24.30
CA THR A 285 6.37 8.45 24.83
C THR A 285 6.31 9.87 24.22
N PRO A 286 6.56 10.92 25.04
CA PRO A 286 6.55 12.32 24.59
C PRO A 286 7.82 12.72 23.85
N ALA A 287 7.82 13.92 23.26
CA ALA A 287 8.99 14.53 22.64
C ALA A 287 10.20 14.56 23.61
N GLY A 288 11.38 14.26 23.08
CA GLY A 288 12.62 14.12 23.87
C GLY A 288 12.95 12.68 24.29
N GLN A 289 12.00 11.76 24.17
CA GLN A 289 12.21 10.32 24.37
C GLN A 289 12.12 9.56 23.03
N GLU A 290 12.72 8.36 23.02
CA GLU A 290 12.60 7.41 21.90
C GLU A 290 11.12 7.09 21.64
N ILE A 291 10.75 6.99 20.36
CA ILE A 291 9.35 6.80 19.95
C ILE A 291 8.92 5.36 20.24
N ASP A 292 7.87 5.20 21.06
CA ASP A 292 7.20 3.94 21.30
C ASP A 292 5.85 3.91 20.57
N GLU A 293 5.87 3.50 19.29
CA GLU A 293 4.68 3.52 18.42
C GLU A 293 3.55 2.60 18.93
N ILE A 294 2.32 3.13 18.91
CA ILE A 294 1.09 2.41 19.25
C ILE A 294 0.59 1.67 18.01
N SER A 295 0.51 0.34 18.10
CA SER A 295 0.29 -0.59 16.97
C SER A 295 -1.17 -0.86 16.62
N THR A 296 -2.06 0.12 16.72
CA THR A 296 -3.46 -0.06 16.28
C THR A 296 -3.55 -0.44 14.80
N VAL A 297 -4.49 -1.34 14.45
CA VAL A 297 -4.68 -1.78 13.05
C VAL A 297 -5.11 -0.62 12.15
N ARG A 298 -6.00 0.24 12.66
CA ARG A 298 -6.55 1.40 11.97
C ARG A 298 -6.13 2.69 12.69
N PRO A 299 -5.94 3.81 11.99
CA PRO A 299 -5.54 5.08 12.62
C PRO A 299 -6.60 5.61 13.60
N TYR A 300 -7.88 5.31 13.37
CA TYR A 300 -8.97 5.66 14.27
C TYR A 300 -9.22 4.61 15.39
N GLY A 301 -8.36 3.59 15.51
CA GLY A 301 -8.45 2.62 16.60
C GLY A 301 -8.10 3.25 17.95
N ASP A 302 -8.69 2.73 19.02
CA ASP A 302 -8.42 3.18 20.39
C ASP A 302 -6.92 3.07 20.72
N PRO A 303 -6.24 4.18 21.09
CA PRO A 303 -4.84 4.15 21.50
C PRO A 303 -4.60 3.52 22.89
N GLY A 304 -5.65 3.22 23.65
CA GLY A 304 -5.61 2.49 24.93
C GLY A 304 -5.14 3.31 26.14
N GLY A 305 -4.79 4.58 25.97
CA GLY A 305 -4.31 5.44 27.06
C GLY A 305 -3.75 6.76 26.56
N LYS A 306 -2.94 7.43 27.40
CA LYS A 306 -2.27 8.69 27.01
C LYS A 306 -1.27 8.43 25.89
N PHE A 307 -1.29 9.28 24.87
CA PHE A 307 -0.41 9.17 23.72
C PHE A 307 0.01 10.55 23.20
N TYR A 308 0.96 10.55 22.28
CA TYR A 308 1.50 11.75 21.62
C TYR A 308 1.63 11.51 20.12
N TYR A 309 1.29 12.51 19.32
CA TYR A 309 1.61 12.51 17.89
C TYR A 309 3.09 12.83 17.69
N ARG A 310 3.81 11.95 17.01
CA ARG A 310 5.26 12.06 16.80
C ARG A 310 5.63 11.88 15.33
N LEU A 311 6.70 12.52 14.88
CA LEU A 311 7.24 12.36 13.53
C LEU A 311 8.44 11.41 13.57
N LEU A 312 8.22 10.16 13.18
CA LEU A 312 9.24 9.12 13.10
C LEU A 312 9.92 9.17 11.73
N ARG A 313 11.26 9.24 11.68
CA ARG A 313 11.98 9.20 10.39
C ARG A 313 11.69 7.88 9.69
N TYR A 314 11.38 7.93 8.39
CA TYR A 314 11.16 6.74 7.58
C TYR A 314 12.51 6.03 7.34
N PRO A 315 12.69 4.79 7.84
CA PRO A 315 14.00 4.13 7.82
C PRO A 315 14.28 3.38 6.51
N ALA A 316 13.22 3.03 5.76
CA ALA A 316 13.34 2.19 4.57
C ALA A 316 13.63 2.99 3.30
N SER A 317 14.13 2.27 2.30
CA SER A 317 14.27 2.78 0.93
C SER A 317 12.89 3.13 0.36
N ILE A 318 12.81 4.26 -0.34
CA ILE A 318 11.58 4.72 -0.98
C ILE A 318 11.28 3.86 -2.21
N VAL A 319 10.03 3.39 -2.33
CA VAL A 319 9.55 2.63 -3.49
C VAL A 319 8.31 3.28 -4.08
N ALA A 320 8.25 3.40 -5.41
CA ALA A 320 7.13 4.04 -6.10
C ALA A 320 5.76 3.44 -5.72
N LYS A 321 5.73 2.12 -5.42
CA LYS A 321 4.54 1.34 -5.04
C LYS A 321 3.76 1.88 -3.84
N ASN A 322 4.41 2.56 -2.91
CA ASN A 322 3.78 3.11 -1.70
C ASN A 322 4.21 4.55 -1.40
N HIS A 323 4.86 5.21 -2.36
CA HIS A 323 5.37 6.57 -2.16
C HIS A 323 4.30 7.60 -2.51
N VAL A 324 3.60 8.06 -1.46
CA VAL A 324 2.65 9.17 -1.50
C VAL A 324 3.17 10.27 -0.59
N VAL A 325 3.46 11.46 -1.13
CA VAL A 325 4.19 12.52 -0.40
C VAL A 325 3.25 13.62 0.05
N TYR A 326 3.38 14.02 1.31
CA TYR A 326 2.74 15.21 1.85
C TYR A 326 3.81 16.14 2.42
N GLU A 327 4.02 17.30 1.79
CA GLU A 327 4.98 18.28 2.28
C GLU A 327 4.50 18.94 3.58
N LEU A 328 5.40 19.16 4.52
CA LEU A 328 5.19 19.89 5.77
C LEU A 328 5.94 21.21 5.68
N SER A 329 5.20 22.32 5.64
CA SER A 329 5.75 23.67 5.56
C SER A 329 5.04 24.64 6.49
N GLU A 330 5.64 25.80 6.76
CA GLU A 330 5.01 26.86 7.55
C GLU A 330 3.71 27.35 6.92
N GLN A 331 3.70 27.53 5.59
CA GLN A 331 2.51 27.91 4.82
C GLN A 331 1.39 26.89 5.01
N ARG A 332 1.71 25.60 4.98
CA ARG A 332 0.73 24.54 5.19
C ARG A 332 0.20 24.50 6.62
N LEU A 333 1.07 24.69 7.62
CA LEU A 333 0.62 24.81 9.01
C LEU A 333 -0.30 26.03 9.20
N LYS A 334 0.00 27.16 8.55
CA LYS A 334 -0.88 28.34 8.55
C LYS A 334 -2.24 28.03 7.92
N ARG A 335 -2.25 27.36 6.76
CA ARG A 335 -3.49 26.93 6.08
C ARG A 335 -4.31 25.97 6.92
N ILE A 336 -3.70 24.99 7.57
CA ILE A 336 -4.38 24.10 8.53
C ILE A 336 -5.01 24.91 9.68
N LYS A 337 -4.28 25.87 10.25
CA LYS A 337 -4.85 26.74 11.29
C LYS A 337 -6.01 27.59 10.77
N GLU A 338 -5.95 28.06 9.53
CA GLU A 338 -7.03 28.79 8.87
C GLU A 338 -8.28 27.94 8.67
N LEU A 339 -8.12 26.70 8.23
CA LEU A 339 -9.22 25.77 8.01
C LEU A 339 -9.83 25.27 9.32
N PHE A 340 -9.01 24.95 10.33
CA PHE A 340 -9.50 24.20 11.50
C PHE A 340 -9.48 24.99 12.81
N ILE A 341 -8.54 25.92 13.01
CA ILE A 341 -8.38 26.59 14.31
C ILE A 341 -9.10 27.94 14.34
N LYS A 342 -8.99 28.74 13.28
CA LYS A 342 -9.62 30.06 13.19
C LYS A 342 -11.15 30.04 13.15
N PRO A 343 -11.85 29.10 12.47
CA PRO A 343 -13.30 29.16 12.38
C PRO A 343 -13.98 29.00 13.73
N THR A 344 -15.10 29.69 13.92
CA THR A 344 -15.83 29.69 15.18
C THR A 344 -16.68 28.43 15.33
N TYR A 345 -16.20 27.49 16.15
CA TYR A 345 -16.95 26.33 16.61
C TYR A 345 -16.38 25.84 17.94
N LYS A 346 -17.22 25.19 18.76
CA LYS A 346 -16.86 24.75 20.12
C LYS A 346 -16.82 23.23 20.18
N VAL A 347 -15.72 22.70 20.75
CA VAL A 347 -15.60 21.27 21.07
C VAL A 347 -15.76 21.12 22.58
N THR A 348 -16.87 20.52 22.99
CA THR A 348 -17.19 20.29 24.41
C THR A 348 -16.66 18.96 24.92
N GLN A 349 -16.52 17.97 24.03
CA GLN A 349 -15.99 16.64 24.33
C GLN A 349 -15.33 16.04 23.10
N LEU A 350 -14.37 15.13 23.31
CA LEU A 350 -13.80 14.35 22.22
C LEU A 350 -14.73 13.19 21.83
N PRO A 351 -14.78 12.81 20.54
CA PRO A 351 -15.54 11.67 20.07
C PRO A 351 -14.98 10.35 20.61
N SER A 352 -15.87 9.37 20.79
CA SER A 352 -15.53 8.01 21.22
C SER A 352 -14.57 7.32 20.23
N TRP A 353 -13.83 6.34 20.74
CA TRP A 353 -13.03 5.39 19.95
C TRP A 353 -13.83 4.13 19.55
N ASP A 354 -15.10 4.02 19.98
CA ASP A 354 -15.97 2.91 19.58
C ASP A 354 -16.01 2.80 18.04
N PRO A 355 -15.77 1.60 17.46
CA PRO A 355 -15.72 1.41 16.01
C PRO A 355 -16.94 1.95 15.24
N LYS A 356 -18.15 1.92 15.82
CA LYS A 356 -19.37 2.42 15.16
C LYS A 356 -19.37 3.94 15.02
N VAL A 357 -18.65 4.64 15.89
CA VAL A 357 -18.48 6.09 15.82
C VAL A 357 -17.22 6.42 15.03
N ALA A 358 -16.07 5.87 15.45
CA ALA A 358 -14.74 6.21 14.95
C ALA A 358 -14.53 5.91 13.46
N SER A 359 -15.25 4.94 12.89
CA SER A 359 -15.19 4.64 11.45
C SER A 359 -16.00 5.59 10.57
N ASN A 360 -16.92 6.38 11.14
CA ASN A 360 -17.75 7.33 10.41
C ASN A 360 -17.24 8.76 10.65
N PRO A 361 -16.56 9.39 9.67
CA PRO A 361 -15.97 10.71 9.85
C PRO A 361 -17.03 11.80 10.04
N PHE A 362 -18.20 11.66 9.43
CA PHE A 362 -19.29 12.64 9.54
C PHE A 362 -19.86 12.71 10.96
N LYS A 363 -19.83 11.59 11.69
CA LYS A 363 -20.19 11.55 13.12
C LYS A 363 -19.04 11.96 14.02
N THR A 364 -17.85 11.40 13.81
CA THR A 364 -16.67 11.65 14.63
C THR A 364 -16.29 13.14 14.63
N TYR A 365 -16.36 13.79 13.47
CA TYR A 365 -15.94 15.17 13.27
C TYR A 365 -17.09 16.12 12.97
N ALA A 366 -18.31 15.77 13.37
CA ALA A 366 -19.52 16.57 13.15
C ALA A 366 -19.37 18.05 13.54
N VAL A 367 -18.64 18.32 14.63
CA VAL A 367 -18.41 19.68 15.14
C VAL A 367 -17.41 20.49 14.33
N ILE A 368 -16.60 19.86 13.48
CA ILE A 368 -15.71 20.56 12.56
C ILE A 368 -16.52 20.97 11.33
N PRO A 369 -16.49 22.26 10.92
CA PRO A 369 -17.19 22.72 9.73
C PRO A 369 -16.88 21.84 8.51
N PRO A 370 -17.90 21.30 7.82
CA PRO A 370 -17.71 20.45 6.64
C PRO A 370 -16.83 21.10 5.56
N VAL A 371 -17.02 22.41 5.32
CA VAL A 371 -16.22 23.17 4.35
C VAL A 371 -14.72 23.13 4.67
N SER A 372 -14.34 23.19 5.95
CA SER A 372 -12.95 23.11 6.38
C SER A 372 -12.33 21.75 6.05
N ARG A 373 -13.11 20.69 6.22
CA ARG A 373 -12.70 19.31 5.93
C ARG A 373 -12.58 19.09 4.42
N TYR A 374 -13.54 19.58 3.65
CA TYR A 374 -13.50 19.45 2.20
C TYR A 374 -12.35 20.26 1.58
N GLU A 375 -12.16 21.53 1.96
CA GLU A 375 -11.03 22.34 1.47
C GLU A 375 -9.68 21.71 1.83
N PHE A 376 -9.55 21.07 3.00
CA PHE A 376 -8.34 20.32 3.34
C PHE A 376 -8.07 19.16 2.38
N LEU A 377 -9.11 18.43 1.97
CA LEU A 377 -9.01 17.36 0.98
C LEU A 377 -8.65 17.93 -0.40
N LEU A 378 -9.33 19.00 -0.83
CA LEU A 378 -9.09 19.67 -2.11
C LEU A 378 -7.67 20.25 -2.23
N ASP A 379 -7.16 20.88 -1.16
CA ASP A 379 -5.82 21.48 -1.11
C ASP A 379 -4.72 20.49 -1.56
N ASN A 380 -4.91 19.17 -1.34
CA ASN A 380 -4.00 18.11 -1.77
C ASN A 380 -4.77 16.90 -2.35
N ALA A 381 -5.75 17.11 -3.22
CA ALA A 381 -6.62 16.03 -3.68
C ALA A 381 -5.86 14.82 -4.25
N ARG A 382 -4.79 15.05 -5.05
CA ARG A 382 -3.93 13.97 -5.56
C ARG A 382 -3.34 13.12 -4.44
N PHE A 383 -2.94 13.70 -3.31
CA PHE A 383 -2.42 12.93 -2.17
C PHE A 383 -3.46 11.93 -1.65
N PHE A 384 -4.72 12.36 -1.49
CA PHE A 384 -5.80 11.49 -1.00
C PHE A 384 -6.25 10.47 -2.04
N ILE A 385 -6.32 10.86 -3.33
CA ILE A 385 -6.61 9.95 -4.43
C ILE A 385 -5.49 8.90 -4.58
N GLU A 386 -4.23 9.32 -4.59
CA GLU A 386 -3.09 8.39 -4.58
C GLU A 386 -3.06 7.50 -3.34
N GLY A 387 -3.57 7.99 -2.21
CA GLY A 387 -3.68 7.24 -0.96
C GLY A 387 -4.45 5.94 -1.13
N PHE A 388 -5.55 5.91 -1.88
CA PHE A 388 -6.27 4.66 -2.14
C PHE A 388 -5.73 3.86 -3.33
N ILE A 389 -4.96 4.48 -4.24
CA ILE A 389 -4.29 3.77 -5.34
C ILE A 389 -3.03 3.03 -4.87
N LYS A 390 -2.19 3.71 -4.07
CA LYS A 390 -0.93 3.18 -3.49
C LYS A 390 -1.10 2.76 -2.02
N GLY A 391 -2.35 2.74 -1.56
CA GLY A 391 -2.88 2.27 -0.28
C GLY A 391 -2.47 0.88 0.14
N PRO A 392 -2.84 0.41 1.34
CA PRO A 392 -2.81 -1.01 1.66
C PRO A 392 -3.65 -1.87 0.68
N VAL A 393 -4.59 -1.23 -0.04
CA VAL A 393 -5.46 -1.81 -1.08
C VAL A 393 -4.80 -1.87 -2.48
N CYS A 394 -3.56 -1.42 -2.62
CA CYS A 394 -2.88 -1.15 -3.91
C CYS A 394 -2.57 -2.35 -4.81
N ARG A 395 -2.80 -3.58 -4.35
CA ARG A 395 -2.53 -4.78 -5.15
C ARG A 395 -3.73 -5.70 -5.17
N GLY A 396 -4.08 -6.11 -6.39
CA GLY A 396 -5.04 -7.15 -6.67
C GLY A 396 -6.35 -6.62 -7.27
N MET A 397 -6.96 -7.49 -8.06
CA MET A 397 -8.17 -7.24 -8.83
C MET A 397 -9.38 -6.84 -7.97
N ILE A 398 -9.41 -7.20 -6.68
CA ILE A 398 -10.53 -6.87 -5.78
C ILE A 398 -10.71 -5.36 -5.65
N ALA A 399 -9.62 -4.61 -5.58
CA ALA A 399 -9.64 -3.16 -5.42
C ALA A 399 -9.78 -2.41 -6.75
N LEU A 400 -9.13 -2.91 -7.81
CA LEU A 400 -8.96 -2.17 -9.05
C LEU A 400 -9.97 -2.55 -10.13
N ASN A 401 -10.60 -3.72 -10.07
CA ASN A 401 -11.67 -4.05 -11.02
C ASN A 401 -12.97 -3.27 -10.77
N VAL A 402 -12.98 -2.31 -9.83
CA VAL A 402 -14.11 -1.38 -9.64
C VAL A 402 -13.90 -0.05 -10.36
N ILE A 403 -12.74 0.22 -10.97
CA ILE A 403 -12.47 1.49 -11.66
C ILE A 403 -12.25 1.26 -13.16
N GLU A 404 -12.41 2.30 -13.97
CA GLU A 404 -12.10 2.28 -15.40
C GLU A 404 -10.60 2.30 -15.69
N ASP A 405 -10.24 1.89 -16.91
CA ASP A 405 -8.85 1.89 -17.37
C ASP A 405 -8.27 3.30 -17.47
N ARG A 406 -9.12 4.27 -17.85
CA ARG A 406 -8.83 5.70 -17.82
C ARG A 406 -10.10 6.48 -17.49
N PHE A 407 -10.03 7.37 -16.51
CA PHE A 407 -11.11 8.30 -16.20
C PHE A 407 -10.55 9.59 -15.59
N TRP A 408 -11.31 10.67 -15.74
CA TRP A 408 -10.99 11.95 -15.11
C TRP A 408 -11.65 12.05 -13.74
N VAL A 409 -10.99 12.73 -12.81
CA VAL A 409 -11.56 13.13 -11.53
C VAL A 409 -11.51 14.64 -11.42
N VAL A 410 -12.67 15.22 -11.18
CA VAL A 410 -12.89 16.64 -10.88
C VAL A 410 -13.76 16.75 -9.62
N PHE A 411 -13.90 17.96 -9.09
CA PHE A 411 -14.51 18.19 -7.78
C PHE A 411 -15.60 19.25 -7.85
N LEU A 412 -16.66 19.11 -7.04
CA LEU A 412 -17.61 20.20 -6.87
C LEU A 412 -16.97 21.37 -6.13
N ASP A 413 -17.33 22.60 -6.50
CA ASP A 413 -16.91 23.81 -5.80
C ASP A 413 -17.49 23.81 -4.37
N PRO A 414 -16.64 23.96 -3.33
CA PRO A 414 -17.09 23.98 -1.93
C PRO A 414 -18.18 25.03 -1.64
N LYS A 415 -18.24 26.12 -2.41
CA LYS A 415 -19.25 27.18 -2.27
C LYS A 415 -20.58 26.83 -2.93
N LYS A 416 -20.62 25.78 -3.75
CA LYS A 416 -21.78 25.32 -4.51
C LYS A 416 -22.28 23.94 -4.07
N ASP A 417 -21.49 23.19 -3.31
CA ASP A 417 -21.88 21.89 -2.76
C ASP A 417 -23.00 22.06 -1.72
N SER A 418 -24.20 21.55 -2.07
CA SER A 418 -25.38 21.59 -1.21
C SER A 418 -25.18 20.90 0.15
N MET A 419 -24.29 19.90 0.22
CA MET A 419 -23.96 19.17 1.45
C MET A 419 -23.20 20.04 2.45
N LEU A 420 -22.50 21.08 1.96
CA LEU A 420 -21.74 22.02 2.78
C LEU A 420 -22.57 23.23 3.18
N VAL A 421 -23.50 23.66 2.32
CA VAL A 421 -24.41 24.78 2.57
C VAL A 421 -25.43 24.45 3.67
N ASN A 422 -25.77 23.16 3.86
CA ASN A 422 -26.68 22.71 4.91
C ASN A 422 -26.05 21.62 5.80
N PRO A 423 -25.26 21.99 6.84
CA PRO A 423 -24.62 21.02 7.74
C PRO A 423 -25.60 20.09 8.46
N ASP A 424 -26.82 20.55 8.76
CA ASP A 424 -27.86 19.71 9.37
C ASP A 424 -28.31 18.59 8.44
N PHE A 425 -28.36 18.86 7.13
CA PHE A 425 -28.63 17.82 6.14
C PHE A 425 -27.57 16.72 6.18
N LEU A 426 -26.28 17.09 6.20
CA LEU A 426 -25.18 16.12 6.26
C LEU A 426 -25.26 15.25 7.53
N MET A 427 -25.61 15.85 8.68
CA MET A 427 -25.84 15.11 9.91
C MET A 427 -27.03 14.16 9.80
N ASN A 428 -28.15 14.61 9.22
CA ASN A 428 -29.36 13.82 9.01
C ASN A 428 -29.18 12.64 8.05
N VAL A 429 -28.16 12.68 7.19
CA VAL A 429 -27.83 11.56 6.29
C VAL A 429 -26.64 10.72 6.75
N SER A 430 -25.92 11.15 7.80
CA SER A 430 -24.68 10.50 8.26
C SER A 430 -24.84 9.02 8.65
N ASP A 431 -26.04 8.61 9.07
CA ASP A 431 -26.36 7.21 9.35
C ASP A 431 -26.32 6.33 8.09
N TYR A 432 -26.74 6.88 6.95
CA TYR A 432 -26.69 6.19 5.66
C TYR A 432 -25.26 6.14 5.07
N LEU A 433 -24.40 7.07 5.49
CA LEU A 433 -22.99 7.16 5.08
C LEU A 433 -22.06 6.19 5.83
N THR A 434 -22.63 5.20 6.53
CA THR A 434 -21.85 4.22 7.31
C THR A 434 -21.08 3.27 6.39
N ILE A 435 -19.78 3.11 6.64
CA ILE A 435 -18.90 2.25 5.86
C ILE A 435 -18.72 0.83 6.47
N PRO A 436 -18.28 -0.15 5.68
CA PRO A 436 -18.12 -1.55 6.13
C PRO A 436 -17.22 -1.77 7.33
N SER A 437 -16.19 -0.94 7.51
CA SER A 437 -15.21 -1.08 8.59
C SER A 437 -15.79 -0.82 9.99
N SER A 438 -17.03 -0.31 10.08
CA SER A 438 -17.80 -0.14 11.32
C SER A 438 -18.27 -1.46 11.95
N GLN A 439 -18.32 -2.55 11.17
CA GLN A 439 -18.79 -3.85 11.64
C GLN A 439 -17.60 -4.74 11.98
N GLU A 440 -17.29 -4.86 13.27
CA GLU A 440 -16.36 -5.86 13.76
C GLU A 440 -17.11 -7.19 13.94
N GLY A 441 -16.81 -8.18 13.10
CA GLY A 441 -17.30 -9.55 13.33
C GLY A 441 -17.93 -10.27 12.13
N ASN A 442 -18.51 -11.43 12.45
CA ASN A 442 -18.81 -12.50 11.51
C ASN A 442 -20.19 -12.33 10.82
N VAL A 443 -20.35 -11.28 10.01
CA VAL A 443 -21.64 -10.98 9.35
C VAL A 443 -21.83 -11.84 8.08
N ARG A 444 -23.08 -12.14 7.70
CA ARG A 444 -23.42 -12.85 6.45
C ARG A 444 -23.33 -11.87 5.27
N LEU A 445 -22.48 -12.20 4.29
CA LEU A 445 -22.09 -11.33 3.17
C LEU A 445 -23.28 -10.73 2.38
N PHE A 446 -24.23 -11.57 1.96
CA PHE A 446 -25.43 -11.11 1.24
C PHE A 446 -26.33 -10.18 2.06
N ALA A 447 -26.42 -10.40 3.37
CA ALA A 447 -27.19 -9.52 4.26
C ALA A 447 -26.49 -8.16 4.43
N SER A 448 -25.16 -8.14 4.48
CA SER A 448 -24.38 -6.89 4.47
C SER A 448 -24.59 -6.11 3.18
N TRP A 449 -24.52 -6.76 2.01
CA TRP A 449 -24.74 -6.08 0.73
C TRP A 449 -26.16 -5.50 0.61
N LYS A 450 -27.20 -6.28 0.92
CA LYS A 450 -28.60 -5.77 0.93
C LYS A 450 -28.78 -4.59 1.88
N LYS A 451 -28.12 -4.63 3.05
CA LYS A 451 -28.13 -3.52 4.01
C LYS A 451 -27.50 -2.26 3.42
N TYR A 452 -26.28 -2.37 2.86
CA TYR A 452 -25.60 -1.20 2.28
C TYR A 452 -26.34 -0.67 1.05
N LEU A 453 -26.86 -1.55 0.18
CA LEU A 453 -27.71 -1.15 -0.94
C LEU A 453 -28.92 -0.33 -0.46
N LYS A 454 -29.59 -0.76 0.61
CA LYS A 454 -30.71 0.00 1.18
C LYS A 454 -30.27 1.36 1.75
N LEU A 455 -29.18 1.41 2.52
CA LEU A 455 -28.67 2.69 3.04
C LEU A 455 -28.32 3.65 1.89
N GLU A 456 -27.70 3.12 0.85
CA GLU A 456 -27.30 3.84 -0.34
C GLU A 456 -28.51 4.32 -1.16
N GLN A 457 -29.57 3.52 -1.28
CA GLN A 457 -30.84 3.95 -1.88
C GLN A 457 -31.49 5.10 -1.10
N GLU A 458 -31.49 5.04 0.24
CA GLU A 458 -32.03 6.10 1.10
C GLU A 458 -31.20 7.39 0.99
N TYR A 459 -29.88 7.28 1.00
CA TYR A 459 -28.97 8.42 0.81
C TYR A 459 -29.20 9.09 -0.54
N VAL A 460 -29.21 8.31 -1.62
CA VAL A 460 -29.37 8.80 -2.98
C VAL A 460 -30.74 9.42 -3.21
N SER A 461 -31.82 8.84 -2.68
CA SER A 461 -33.15 9.45 -2.73
C SER A 461 -33.15 10.84 -2.08
N LYS A 462 -32.55 11.00 -0.90
CA LYS A 462 -32.45 12.30 -0.22
C LYS A 462 -31.55 13.29 -0.97
N ARG A 463 -30.42 12.84 -1.52
CA ARG A 463 -29.50 13.65 -2.34
C ARG A 463 -30.22 14.19 -3.58
N PHE A 464 -30.94 13.34 -4.29
CA PHE A 464 -31.61 13.73 -5.54
C PHE A 464 -32.87 14.56 -5.34
N GLN A 465 -33.53 14.57 -4.18
CA GLN A 465 -34.59 15.55 -3.88
C GLN A 465 -34.09 17.00 -4.00
N TYR A 466 -32.83 17.26 -3.68
CA TYR A 466 -32.23 18.58 -3.88
C TYR A 466 -32.02 18.86 -5.37
N PHE A 467 -31.42 17.90 -6.08
CA PHE A 467 -31.20 17.96 -7.53
C PHE A 467 -32.50 18.20 -8.32
N GLU A 468 -33.58 17.50 -7.94
CA GLU A 468 -34.91 17.65 -8.50
C GLU A 468 -35.55 19.02 -8.26
N LYS A 469 -35.02 19.81 -7.33
CA LYS A 469 -35.45 21.20 -7.08
C LYS A 469 -34.52 22.24 -7.71
N MET A 470 -33.35 21.85 -8.23
CA MET A 470 -32.43 22.79 -8.89
C MET A 470 -33.04 23.40 -10.15
N LYS A 471 -32.73 24.67 -10.41
CA LYS A 471 -33.12 25.33 -11.66
C LYS A 471 -32.27 24.81 -12.80
N GLN A 472 -32.74 24.99 -14.03
CA GLN A 472 -31.92 24.75 -15.21
C GLN A 472 -30.83 25.82 -15.32
N HIS A 473 -29.66 25.38 -15.75
CA HIS A 473 -28.49 26.21 -16.02
C HIS A 473 -28.02 25.97 -17.46
N ASP A 474 -27.58 27.01 -18.15
CA ASP A 474 -26.81 26.84 -19.39
C ASP A 474 -25.48 26.14 -19.06
N ILE A 475 -24.97 25.31 -19.97
CA ILE A 475 -23.72 24.57 -19.79
C ILE A 475 -22.54 25.47 -19.39
N LYS A 476 -22.49 26.70 -19.90
CA LYS A 476 -21.45 27.67 -19.50
C LYS A 476 -21.54 28.06 -18.04
N ASP A 477 -22.75 28.25 -17.53
CA ASP A 477 -22.98 28.60 -16.13
C ASP A 477 -22.82 27.38 -15.22
N ALA A 478 -23.22 26.19 -15.71
CA ALA A 478 -23.10 24.94 -14.99
C ALA A 478 -21.63 24.60 -14.65
N MET A 479 -20.67 24.99 -15.49
CA MET A 479 -19.24 24.81 -15.19
C MET A 479 -18.80 25.50 -13.89
N ASN A 480 -19.54 26.50 -13.39
CA ASN A 480 -19.26 27.13 -12.10
C ASN A 480 -19.59 26.25 -10.89
N PHE A 481 -20.24 25.09 -11.07
CA PHE A 481 -20.37 24.08 -10.02
C PHE A 481 -19.09 23.27 -9.82
N LEU A 482 -18.14 23.31 -10.76
CA LEU A 482 -16.86 22.62 -10.65
C LEU A 482 -15.80 23.53 -10.03
N TRP A 483 -15.06 22.98 -9.08
CA TRP A 483 -13.92 23.65 -8.45
C TRP A 483 -12.77 23.77 -9.45
N ASP A 484 -12.26 24.99 -9.66
CA ASP A 484 -11.18 25.27 -10.61
C ASP A 484 -9.81 25.42 -9.96
N GLY A 485 -9.65 24.95 -8.72
CA GLY A 485 -8.38 25.05 -8.01
C GLY A 485 -8.02 26.46 -7.58
N ASP A 486 -9.00 27.37 -7.50
CA ASP A 486 -8.79 28.81 -7.34
C ASP A 486 -7.85 29.38 -8.42
N GLY A 487 -7.88 28.78 -9.63
CA GLY A 487 -7.05 29.13 -10.77
C GLY A 487 -5.56 28.79 -10.64
N LYS A 488 -5.12 28.13 -9.56
CA LYS A 488 -3.69 27.84 -9.31
C LYS A 488 -3.38 26.43 -8.81
N ASN A 489 -4.37 25.70 -8.29
CA ASN A 489 -4.16 24.39 -7.68
C ASN A 489 -4.39 23.27 -8.71
N PRO A 490 -3.32 22.56 -9.15
CA PRO A 490 -3.46 21.48 -10.14
C PRO A 490 -4.23 20.26 -9.59
N ASN A 491 -4.49 20.19 -8.28
CA ASN A 491 -5.31 19.14 -7.69
C ASN A 491 -6.78 19.14 -8.16
N ALA A 492 -7.23 20.20 -8.84
CA ALA A 492 -8.61 20.31 -9.34
C ALA A 492 -8.91 19.40 -10.55
N ALA A 493 -7.87 18.94 -11.26
CA ALA A 493 -8.00 18.07 -12.43
C ALA A 493 -7.02 16.92 -12.32
N LEU A 494 -7.53 15.68 -12.29
CA LEU A 494 -6.72 14.48 -12.18
C LEU A 494 -7.12 13.46 -13.25
N THR A 495 -6.14 12.70 -13.73
CA THR A 495 -6.36 11.51 -14.56
C THR A 495 -5.89 10.28 -13.80
N ILE A 496 -6.71 9.24 -13.80
CA ILE A 496 -6.36 7.95 -13.21
C ILE A 496 -6.20 6.94 -14.33
N PHE A 497 -5.12 6.17 -14.28
CA PHE A 497 -4.85 5.05 -15.18
C PHE A 497 -4.81 3.75 -14.39
N ARG A 498 -5.54 2.73 -14.85
CA ARG A 498 -5.45 1.37 -14.30
C ARG A 498 -4.49 0.54 -15.14
N HIS A 499 -3.55 -0.11 -14.48
CA HIS A 499 -2.54 -1.00 -15.06
C HIS A 499 -2.82 -2.44 -14.60
N PHE A 500 -3.95 -3.01 -15.01
CA PHE A 500 -4.46 -4.33 -14.61
C PHE A 500 -4.63 -4.53 -13.09
N ASP A 501 -3.54 -4.80 -12.36
CA ASP A 501 -3.48 -5.04 -10.91
C ASP A 501 -2.81 -3.93 -10.10
N SER A 502 -2.47 -2.81 -10.75
CA SER A 502 -2.05 -1.54 -10.14
C SER A 502 -2.70 -0.32 -10.82
N ALA A 503 -2.45 0.89 -10.34
CA ALA A 503 -2.93 2.13 -10.96
C ALA A 503 -1.99 3.32 -10.68
N SER A 504 -2.13 4.39 -11.47
CA SER A 504 -1.42 5.67 -11.31
C SER A 504 -2.37 6.86 -11.34
N VAL A 505 -1.92 7.99 -10.78
CA VAL A 505 -2.66 9.24 -10.72
C VAL A 505 -1.75 10.35 -11.22
N ASP A 506 -2.21 11.09 -12.22
CA ASP A 506 -1.51 12.17 -12.86
C ASP A 506 -2.31 13.48 -12.76
N PHE A 507 -1.60 14.61 -12.72
CA PHE A 507 -2.24 15.92 -12.75
C PHE A 507 -2.72 16.25 -14.16
N GLY A 508 -3.85 16.96 -14.24
CA GLY A 508 -4.46 17.37 -15.51
C GLY A 508 -5.22 16.24 -16.20
N PHE A 509 -5.64 16.55 -17.42
CA PHE A 509 -6.39 15.65 -18.30
C PHE A 509 -5.43 15.06 -19.33
N VAL A 510 -4.89 13.88 -19.00
CA VAL A 510 -3.86 13.20 -19.78
C VAL A 510 -4.50 12.16 -20.69
N GLY A 511 -4.09 12.12 -21.95
CA GLY A 511 -4.67 11.24 -22.95
C GLY A 511 -5.96 11.79 -23.58
N ASP A 512 -6.71 10.91 -24.25
CA ASP A 512 -7.93 11.23 -24.98
C ASP A 512 -9.14 11.31 -24.02
N TYR A 513 -10.30 11.76 -24.50
CA TYR A 513 -11.51 11.80 -23.69
C TYR A 513 -11.83 10.38 -23.15
N PRO A 514 -11.95 10.21 -21.82
CA PRO A 514 -12.23 8.91 -21.23
C PRO A 514 -13.71 8.52 -21.43
N GLU A 515 -14.02 7.24 -21.26
CA GLU A 515 -15.40 6.74 -21.30
C GLU A 515 -16.28 7.40 -20.23
N THR A 516 -15.69 7.76 -19.08
CA THR A 516 -16.37 8.39 -17.95
C THR A 516 -15.47 9.37 -17.19
N ALA A 517 -16.09 10.19 -16.34
CA ALA A 517 -15.42 10.99 -15.33
C ALA A 517 -16.18 10.93 -14.00
N TRP A 518 -15.48 11.21 -12.91
CA TRP A 518 -16.07 11.34 -11.59
C TRP A 518 -16.08 12.81 -11.18
N VAL A 519 -17.24 13.29 -10.77
CA VAL A 519 -17.39 14.59 -10.10
C VAL A 519 -17.58 14.30 -8.62
N LEU A 520 -16.53 14.50 -7.82
CA LEU A 520 -16.53 14.18 -6.41
C LEU A 520 -17.06 15.36 -5.59
N ASP A 521 -18.05 15.11 -4.74
CA ASP A 521 -18.50 16.00 -3.69
C ASP A 521 -17.86 15.65 -2.35
N TYR A 522 -18.12 16.45 -1.32
CA TYR A 522 -17.47 16.24 -0.02
C TYR A 522 -17.76 14.86 0.60
N PRO A 523 -19.04 14.42 0.76
CA PRO A 523 -19.31 13.12 1.37
C PRO A 523 -18.74 11.95 0.59
N ASN A 524 -18.74 12.01 -0.75
CA ASN A 524 -18.15 10.95 -1.57
C ASN A 524 -16.62 10.89 -1.38
N PHE A 525 -15.93 12.03 -1.46
CA PHE A 525 -14.47 12.07 -1.33
C PHE A 525 -13.97 11.59 0.05
N GLU A 526 -14.60 12.04 1.14
CA GLU A 526 -14.18 11.62 2.50
C GLU A 526 -14.48 10.14 2.75
N ARG A 527 -15.57 9.59 2.20
CA ARG A 527 -15.88 8.14 2.30
C ARG A 527 -14.88 7.28 1.55
N ILE A 528 -14.43 7.69 0.36
CA ILE A 528 -13.41 6.94 -0.39
C ILE A 528 -12.14 6.79 0.47
N HIS A 529 -11.68 7.88 1.10
CA HIS A 529 -10.53 7.86 2.01
C HIS A 529 -10.76 6.90 3.19
N TYR A 530 -11.89 7.00 3.90
CA TYR A 530 -12.14 6.13 5.05
C TYR A 530 -12.38 4.67 4.66
N LEU A 531 -12.92 4.39 3.48
CA LEU A 531 -13.13 3.04 2.99
C LEU A 531 -11.81 2.35 2.63
N LEU A 532 -11.00 3.01 1.81
CA LEU A 532 -9.85 2.40 1.14
C LEU A 532 -8.50 2.67 1.81
N VAL A 533 -8.42 3.69 2.67
CA VAL A 533 -7.18 4.11 3.33
C VAL A 533 -7.27 3.90 4.84
N ALA A 534 -8.09 4.69 5.54
CA ALA A 534 -8.13 4.63 7.00
C ALA A 534 -8.79 3.33 7.52
N GLY A 535 -9.83 2.84 6.85
CA GLY A 535 -10.62 1.69 7.29
C GLY A 535 -10.15 0.35 6.74
N PHE A 536 -9.34 0.35 5.67
CA PHE A 536 -8.96 -0.88 4.97
C PHE A 536 -7.90 -1.67 5.74
N ASN A 537 -8.26 -2.89 6.13
CA ASN A 537 -7.33 -3.83 6.75
C ASN A 537 -6.88 -4.88 5.73
N VAL A 538 -5.62 -4.78 5.26
CA VAL A 538 -5.03 -5.77 4.35
C VAL A 538 -4.91 -7.17 4.98
N PHE A 539 -4.85 -7.25 6.32
CA PHE A 539 -4.85 -8.52 7.06
C PHE A 539 -6.28 -9.05 7.31
N GLY A 540 -7.30 -8.29 6.92
CA GLY A 540 -8.72 -8.63 7.04
C GLY A 540 -9.10 -9.90 6.27
N ASN A 541 -10.22 -10.50 6.66
CA ASN A 541 -10.77 -11.66 5.98
C ASN A 541 -11.43 -11.31 4.63
N LEU A 542 -11.79 -12.34 3.85
CA LEU A 542 -12.50 -12.22 2.57
C LEU A 542 -13.74 -11.33 2.67
N LYS A 543 -14.50 -11.43 3.77
CA LYS A 543 -15.72 -10.62 3.97
C LYS A 543 -15.42 -9.13 4.03
N HIS A 544 -14.37 -8.74 4.76
CA HIS A 544 -13.89 -7.36 4.81
C HIS A 544 -13.50 -6.87 3.41
N GLN A 545 -12.70 -7.67 2.69
CA GLN A 545 -12.22 -7.30 1.35
C GLN A 545 -13.38 -7.16 0.35
N LEU A 546 -14.33 -8.09 0.35
CA LEU A 546 -15.46 -8.06 -0.58
C LEU A 546 -16.49 -6.98 -0.21
N ASN A 547 -16.81 -6.77 1.07
CA ASN A 547 -17.69 -5.68 1.48
C ASN A 547 -17.08 -4.31 1.12
N THR A 548 -15.75 -4.16 1.23
CA THR A 548 -15.05 -2.95 0.78
C THR A 548 -15.22 -2.78 -0.72
N ARG A 549 -15.00 -3.83 -1.52
CA ARG A 549 -15.20 -3.81 -2.97
C ARG A 549 -16.63 -3.38 -3.35
N LEU A 550 -17.62 -4.06 -2.80
CA LEU A 550 -19.03 -3.79 -3.09
C LEU A 550 -19.45 -2.36 -2.70
N TYR A 551 -18.91 -1.83 -1.59
CA TYR A 551 -19.18 -0.46 -1.19
C TYR A 551 -18.46 0.55 -2.10
N MET A 552 -17.28 0.21 -2.62
CA MET A 552 -16.56 1.06 -3.57
C MET A 552 -17.30 1.19 -4.90
N ASP A 553 -18.00 0.14 -5.35
CA ASP A 553 -18.88 0.25 -6.52
C ASP A 553 -19.93 1.35 -6.32
N PHE A 554 -20.55 1.44 -5.13
CA PHE A 554 -21.48 2.54 -4.81
C PHE A 554 -20.80 3.90 -4.88
N LEU A 555 -19.62 4.05 -4.27
CA LEU A 555 -18.90 5.33 -4.28
C LEU A 555 -18.48 5.78 -5.68
N ARG A 556 -18.04 4.85 -6.53
CA ARG A 556 -17.78 5.12 -7.95
C ARG A 556 -19.06 5.62 -8.62
N MET A 557 -20.13 4.84 -8.52
CA MET A 557 -21.40 5.15 -9.19
C MET A 557 -21.93 6.50 -8.75
N GLU A 558 -21.82 6.87 -7.48
CA GLU A 558 -22.21 8.21 -7.03
C GLU A 558 -21.41 9.36 -7.66
N GLY A 559 -20.13 9.15 -7.96
CA GLY A 559 -19.26 10.13 -8.63
C GLY A 559 -19.54 10.22 -10.14
N GLU A 560 -19.82 9.08 -10.77
CA GLU A 560 -20.27 8.99 -12.16
C GLU A 560 -21.68 9.55 -12.36
N ASP A 561 -22.60 9.29 -11.43
CA ASP A 561 -23.96 9.83 -11.44
C ASP A 561 -23.93 11.36 -11.34
N MET A 562 -23.03 11.92 -10.51
CA MET A 562 -22.83 13.36 -10.45
C MET A 562 -22.27 13.90 -11.77
N TYR A 563 -21.37 13.18 -12.45
CA TYR A 563 -20.94 13.54 -13.81
C TYR A 563 -22.08 13.48 -14.83
N LEU A 564 -22.87 12.40 -14.85
CA LEU A 564 -24.06 12.26 -15.71
C LEU A 564 -25.06 13.38 -15.48
N SER A 565 -25.14 13.92 -14.26
CA SER A 565 -26.04 15.01 -13.93
C SER A 565 -25.77 16.31 -14.71
N PHE A 566 -24.56 16.48 -15.25
CA PHE A 566 -24.20 17.58 -16.15
C PHE A 566 -24.64 17.33 -17.59
N LEU A 567 -24.91 16.08 -17.99
CA LEU A 567 -25.32 15.73 -19.36
C LEU A 567 -26.84 15.87 -19.54
N PRO A 568 -27.33 16.01 -20.80
CA PRO A 568 -28.76 15.97 -21.09
C PRO A 568 -29.40 14.65 -20.68
N ALA A 569 -30.58 14.70 -20.08
CA ALA A 569 -31.35 13.56 -19.61
C ALA A 569 -31.61 12.52 -20.71
N SER A 570 -31.73 12.96 -21.97
CA SER A 570 -31.93 12.10 -23.13
C SER A 570 -30.77 11.12 -23.40
N HIS A 571 -29.54 11.44 -22.99
CA HIS A 571 -28.34 10.65 -23.32
C HIS A 571 -27.76 9.88 -22.13
N ARG A 572 -28.11 10.25 -20.88
CA ARG A 572 -27.49 9.69 -19.66
C ARG A 572 -27.58 8.16 -19.58
N ARG A 573 -28.73 7.58 -19.93
CA ARG A 573 -28.93 6.13 -19.85
C ARG A 573 -28.05 5.39 -20.84
N GLU A 574 -28.02 5.84 -22.09
CA GLU A 574 -27.17 5.23 -23.12
C GLU A 574 -25.69 5.31 -22.75
N ILE A 575 -25.23 6.49 -22.30
CA ILE A 575 -23.84 6.69 -21.86
C ILE A 575 -23.52 5.80 -20.66
N ARG A 576 -24.36 5.80 -19.62
CA ARG A 576 -24.17 4.94 -18.44
C ARG A 576 -24.11 3.48 -18.83
N ASP A 577 -25.10 2.98 -19.57
CA ASP A 577 -25.22 1.58 -19.93
C ASP A 577 -24.07 1.12 -20.86
N SER A 578 -23.37 2.08 -21.52
CA SER A 578 -22.15 1.79 -22.28
C SER A 578 -20.97 1.32 -21.41
N TRP A 579 -20.86 1.81 -20.17
CA TRP A 579 -19.79 1.44 -19.22
C TRP A 579 -19.96 0.02 -18.64
N TYR A 580 -21.18 -0.50 -18.67
CA TYR A 580 -21.56 -1.82 -18.12
C TYR A 580 -21.66 -2.90 -19.20
N LYS A 581 -20.78 -2.85 -20.20
CA LYS A 581 -20.63 -3.90 -21.23
C LYS A 581 -19.54 -4.91 -20.85
N GLY A 582 -19.50 -6.04 -21.54
CA GLY A 582 -18.45 -7.05 -21.37
C GLY A 582 -18.39 -7.63 -19.95
N MET A 583 -17.22 -7.54 -19.29
CA MET A 583 -17.00 -8.07 -17.94
C MET A 583 -17.81 -7.34 -16.84
N ARG A 584 -18.41 -6.18 -17.14
CA ARG A 584 -19.26 -5.42 -16.21
C ARG A 584 -20.76 -5.59 -16.43
N ALA A 585 -21.17 -6.41 -17.41
CA ALA A 585 -22.59 -6.70 -17.63
C ALA A 585 -23.23 -7.32 -16.37
N GLY A 586 -24.37 -6.78 -15.92
CA GLY A 586 -25.05 -7.18 -14.70
C GLY A 586 -24.53 -6.51 -13.43
N MET A 587 -23.52 -5.62 -13.53
CA MET A 587 -23.03 -4.82 -12.41
C MET A 587 -23.66 -3.41 -12.36
N GLU A 588 -24.55 -3.10 -13.31
CA GLU A 588 -25.34 -1.89 -13.30
C GLU A 588 -26.18 -1.79 -12.01
N ARG A 589 -26.31 -0.57 -11.49
CA ARG A 589 -27.15 -0.31 -10.32
C ARG A 589 -28.60 -0.45 -10.74
N ASP A 590 -29.22 -1.60 -10.45
CA ASP A 590 -30.67 -1.70 -10.59
C ASP A 590 -31.35 -0.98 -9.40
N LEU A 591 -31.48 0.35 -9.53
CA LEU A 591 -32.18 1.19 -8.56
C LEU A 591 -33.70 1.14 -8.68
N ASN A 592 -34.24 0.44 -9.69
CA ASN A 592 -35.65 0.23 -10.06
C ASN A 592 -36.63 1.42 -9.95
N SER A 593 -36.72 2.18 -8.86
CA SER A 593 -37.67 3.29 -8.67
C SER A 593 -37.04 4.66 -8.35
N ASN A 594 -35.72 4.74 -8.11
CA ASN A 594 -35.06 5.98 -7.65
C ASN A 594 -34.29 6.75 -8.75
N ASP A 595 -34.43 6.36 -10.02
CA ASP A 595 -33.79 7.02 -11.17
C ASP A 595 -34.59 8.21 -11.73
N THR A 596 -35.50 8.81 -10.95
CA THR A 596 -36.28 9.98 -11.38
C THR A 596 -35.39 11.16 -11.77
N TRP A 597 -34.26 11.32 -11.09
CA TRP A 597 -33.23 12.31 -11.40
C TRP A 597 -32.66 12.16 -12.83
N MET A 598 -32.56 10.94 -13.36
CA MET A 598 -32.05 10.68 -14.71
C MET A 598 -32.89 11.37 -15.79
N LYS A 599 -34.17 11.62 -15.52
CA LYS A 599 -35.12 12.24 -16.45
C LYS A 599 -35.15 13.78 -16.37
N LYS A 600 -34.42 14.37 -15.42
CA LYS A 600 -34.43 15.83 -15.22
C LYS A 600 -33.21 16.49 -15.85
N ASP A 601 -33.47 17.40 -16.78
CA ASP A 601 -32.45 18.34 -17.28
C ASP A 601 -32.19 19.45 -16.27
N VAL A 602 -30.99 19.47 -15.70
CA VAL A 602 -30.46 20.55 -14.86
C VAL A 602 -29.45 21.40 -15.64
N VAL A 603 -28.80 20.81 -16.65
CA VAL A 603 -27.86 21.49 -17.55
C VAL A 603 -28.41 21.43 -18.97
N THR A 604 -28.44 22.57 -19.64
CA THR A 604 -29.00 22.78 -20.98
C THR A 604 -28.02 23.59 -21.83
N GLY A 605 -28.31 23.82 -23.11
CA GLY A 605 -27.48 24.69 -23.96
C GLY A 605 -26.35 23.98 -24.72
N TYR A 606 -26.36 22.65 -24.74
CA TYR A 606 -25.53 21.84 -25.64
C TYR A 606 -25.83 22.15 -27.11
N LYS A 607 -24.80 22.08 -27.96
CA LYS A 607 -24.86 22.49 -29.38
C LYS A 607 -24.45 21.40 -30.36
N THR A 608 -23.92 20.29 -29.86
CA THR A 608 -23.44 19.17 -30.66
C THR A 608 -24.34 17.95 -30.48
N ASP A 609 -24.23 17.00 -31.43
CA ASP A 609 -24.88 15.69 -31.33
C ASP A 609 -24.11 14.72 -30.41
N ASP A 610 -22.94 15.14 -29.90
CA ASP A 610 -22.14 14.42 -28.91
C ASP A 610 -21.99 15.29 -27.64
N PRO A 611 -23.03 15.32 -26.78
CA PRO A 611 -22.99 16.14 -25.57
C PRO A 611 -21.91 15.68 -24.59
N GLN A 612 -21.42 14.44 -24.69
CA GLN A 612 -20.38 13.94 -23.81
C GLN A 612 -19.03 14.60 -24.11
N VAL A 613 -18.65 14.62 -25.39
CA VAL A 613 -17.43 15.31 -25.85
C VAL A 613 -17.54 16.81 -25.61
N GLU A 614 -18.70 17.42 -25.88
CA GLU A 614 -18.92 18.85 -25.60
C GLU A 614 -18.77 19.17 -24.10
N LEU A 615 -19.31 18.33 -23.20
CA LEU A 615 -19.11 18.51 -21.77
C LEU A 615 -17.62 18.43 -21.40
N PHE A 616 -16.87 17.46 -21.92
CA PHE A 616 -15.43 17.36 -21.66
C PHE A 616 -14.69 18.62 -22.13
N GLN A 617 -14.99 19.15 -23.30
CA GLN A 617 -14.41 20.41 -23.80
C GLN A 617 -14.73 21.60 -22.88
N HIS A 618 -15.96 21.67 -22.35
CA HIS A 618 -16.35 22.70 -21.39
C HIS A 618 -15.60 22.58 -20.05
N ILE A 619 -15.40 21.36 -19.55
CA ILE A 619 -14.61 21.06 -18.35
C ILE A 619 -13.15 21.46 -18.56
N GLU A 620 -12.55 21.09 -19.70
CA GLU A 620 -11.19 21.47 -20.08
C GLU A 620 -11.02 22.99 -20.10
N LYS A 621 -11.98 23.71 -20.70
CA LYS A 621 -11.96 25.17 -20.76
C LYS A 621 -12.06 25.80 -19.36
N LYS A 622 -12.92 25.28 -18.48
CA LYS A 622 -13.06 25.75 -17.09
C LYS A 622 -11.77 25.56 -16.30
N LEU A 623 -11.10 24.42 -16.49
CA LEU A 623 -9.90 24.05 -15.73
C LEU A 623 -8.59 24.46 -16.40
N ALA A 624 -8.63 25.05 -17.60
CA ALA A 624 -7.46 25.46 -18.37
C ALA A 624 -6.37 26.21 -17.57
N PRO A 625 -6.67 27.08 -16.58
CA PRO A 625 -5.65 27.74 -15.77
C PRO A 625 -4.79 26.80 -14.91
N VAL A 626 -5.31 25.62 -14.54
CA VAL A 626 -4.66 24.64 -13.65
C VAL A 626 -4.26 23.34 -14.34
N LEU A 627 -4.62 23.17 -15.62
CA LEU A 627 -4.10 22.09 -16.43
C LEU A 627 -2.60 22.31 -16.64
N VAL A 628 -1.78 21.42 -16.07
CA VAL A 628 -0.34 21.40 -16.32
C VAL A 628 -0.16 21.12 -17.81
N ARG A 629 0.29 22.13 -18.58
CA ARG A 629 0.49 22.01 -20.03
C ARG A 629 1.53 20.92 -20.31
N GLY A 630 1.05 19.79 -20.81
CA GLY A 630 1.89 18.65 -21.16
C GLY A 630 1.10 17.35 -21.17
N ASP A 631 0.07 17.25 -22.01
CA ASP A 631 -0.41 15.93 -22.42
C ASP A 631 0.62 15.34 -23.38
N ALA A 632 1.65 14.73 -22.81
CA ALA A 632 2.76 14.12 -23.51
C ALA A 632 2.36 12.89 -24.36
N ILE A 633 1.09 12.44 -24.25
CA ILE A 633 0.59 11.26 -24.95
C ILE A 633 -0.13 11.66 -26.25
N ASN A 634 -1.08 12.60 -26.19
CA ASN A 634 -1.95 12.91 -27.34
C ASN A 634 -1.89 14.36 -27.85
N ARG A 635 -1.37 15.30 -27.06
CA ARG A 635 -1.29 16.71 -27.44
C ARG A 635 0.14 17.19 -27.31
N CYS A 636 0.99 16.69 -28.20
CA CYS A 636 2.28 17.29 -28.51
C CYS A 636 2.07 18.75 -28.92
N GLY A 637 2.13 19.67 -27.95
CA GLY A 637 2.19 21.09 -28.25
C GLY A 637 3.52 21.37 -28.95
N ASN A 638 3.47 22.01 -30.12
CA ASN A 638 4.59 22.85 -30.53
C ASN A 638 4.84 23.83 -29.39
N ALA A 639 6.04 23.74 -28.81
CA ALA A 639 6.49 24.51 -27.65
C ALA A 639 6.37 26.03 -27.87
#